data_AF-A0A3E0WS96-F1
#
_entry.id   AF-A0A3E0WS96-F1
#
_cell.length_a   1.000
_cell.length_b   1.000
_cell.length_c   1.000
_cell.angle_alpha   90.00
_cell.angle_beta   90.00
_cell.angle_gamma   90.00
#
_symmetry.space_group_name_H-M   'P 1'
#
loop_
_entity.id
_entity.type
_entity.pdbx_description
1 polymer ?
#
loop_
_entity_poly.entity_id
_entity_poly.type
_entity_poly.pdbx_seq_one_letter_code
_entity_poly.pdbx_strand_id
1 'polypeptide(L)'
;MSKNATVLSRIGLVCAIRCGDHAIMSSRKNNRTANKRQHTLSGRGASSAAVAKAAAEQSASIESLLQQAMHAHEQGQVVQAMAACQKALALQPDHDGALHLTGLMAVSTGNLEIAENMLTRAANVEPHNADYRNSLGFVQYRRGKLRDAAASFNAALRIDPSHRDAQDNFKAISQALEESGQAGDAIAPADDQTLADVERLIAAGDFKQAAETCAAFAKQVPDGDARPLYLLALLNRHVGDLRKGITFIERALDRDPAQGKWWALYADLLEVRGQSIEAENARQQAKALGVTTAERVSGANARKPTQQSAPANTGAPTAAPVPVAKNIDPVPMTSGAAGKNRIKTTFKALKNTLVTEGCRLGLAEPTFTVDIYLRKAPEDVAAFNRRMRAKADNFFPEGPLAGLHEGAWPSAYLIQEEEEISFDGKPLAEVGAWVVALSIAAQRLIGDAVWKGRVLAADDERVTIAIPWQRRKAASEALQHAVQCIQEWTREAKQKRDEALAAIYEWHEGYRAGGLEPMNSYLALAAKRRGIPVRSLGQQFVFMGWGVNGRRMNLSISENTSWVSLIAARNKYYASVLLERGGVPVPPAKLVNTLSAARAAAAEFGWPVVVKPAGEDQGVDVVPGIIDSTMLREAFEKAIRNTKGAVLVEKHVRGDDHRLLVVNGKMIAAARREPAAVVGDGERTVVELVEATNADPRRGTSKSSLLMQFELDAEALALLEDQGLSKDSVLAAGQTVALRRTPNISTGGTAVDVTDEVHPDNAYLAVRAANILGLEIAGVDLLCPDISRSWRETGGYICELNGGPGLRPHWLGAPQRELCGEIIDNLYPQHHWRIPTAAITGTNGKSTVCRMLHWIWMTAGKTTGVATTNGVWIDDFLVDDRNLSGNPGGVRILTDRTVETAVIEMPRKGLIYLGHPCDRYDVAALLNVRDDHIGVDGIHSLEEMAWLKAEVLEHATDAVVVNADDPLCMKMLQRSGAKRHLLVAESLDSPPMQAHLRDGGAGAYIGERDRTRWLVLAEGANEHYLVPLDAIPATMNGLLRFNEANALFAAALAWAQGVPLATIEQALRSFVSTPERNPGRYNFIDGFPFQVVLDYGHNPDAAKELCRVVRQLPVSGKLHLVSLKLGLRHKAHIGEIVPVLADTFDTFTLSCSPEVVEDSPEYAGRDPLRNMLGYFESCLIEAGVDPSIIETHIDQQQAIREGLAKGRPGDLVLVLSEPDVALPIINAEKERFMAGS
;
A
#
# COMPACT_ATOMS: atom_id res chain seq x y z
N MET A 1 25.65 -0.15 16.14
CA MET A 1 24.19 -0.25 16.44
C MET A 1 23.76 -1.27 17.52
N SER A 2 24.40 -2.44 17.74
CA SER A 2 23.84 -3.47 18.65
C SER A 2 23.98 -3.20 20.17
N LYS A 3 24.93 -2.37 20.63
CA LYS A 3 25.05 -2.02 22.06
C LYS A 3 24.01 -0.99 22.54
N ASN A 4 23.57 -0.07 21.67
CA ASN A 4 22.62 1.01 22.03
C ASN A 4 21.15 0.53 22.06
N ALA A 5 20.78 -0.47 21.27
CA ALA A 5 19.43 -1.06 21.27
C ALA A 5 19.08 -1.77 22.59
N THR A 6 20.09 -2.24 23.33
CA THR A 6 19.91 -3.00 24.58
C THR A 6 19.66 -2.10 25.79
N VAL A 7 20.09 -0.83 25.72
CA VAL A 7 19.84 0.19 26.76
C VAL A 7 18.41 0.73 26.62
N LEU A 8 17.96 1.03 25.40
CA LEU A 8 16.62 1.55 25.11
C LEU A 8 15.48 0.53 25.32
N SER A 9 15.72 -0.76 25.07
CA SER A 9 14.70 -1.80 25.31
C SER A 9 14.46 -2.10 26.80
N ARG A 10 15.48 -1.90 27.66
CA ARG A 10 15.35 -1.99 29.13
C ARG A 10 14.63 -0.78 29.74
N ILE A 11 14.70 0.38 29.10
CA ILE A 11 14.07 1.64 29.57
C ILE A 11 12.55 1.63 29.32
N GLY A 12 12.08 1.05 28.20
CA GLY A 12 10.64 0.98 27.88
C GLY A 12 9.78 0.20 28.89
N LEU A 13 10.36 -0.78 29.60
CA LEU A 13 9.66 -1.53 30.66
C LEU A 13 9.67 -0.78 32.01
N VAL A 14 10.67 0.08 32.26
CA VAL A 14 10.82 0.85 33.50
C VAL A 14 9.98 2.15 33.47
N CYS A 15 9.83 2.78 32.29
CA CYS A 15 8.92 3.92 32.09
C CYS A 15 7.45 3.55 32.35
N ALA A 16 7.01 2.34 32.00
CA ALA A 16 5.63 1.89 32.20
C ALA A 16 5.24 1.76 33.69
N ILE A 17 6.20 1.42 34.56
CA ILE A 17 5.96 1.19 36.01
C ILE A 17 6.03 2.52 36.80
N ARG A 18 6.86 3.50 36.39
CA ARG A 18 6.99 4.81 37.07
C ARG A 18 5.91 5.83 36.70
N CYS A 19 5.40 5.84 35.47
CA CYS A 19 4.45 6.86 35.01
C CYS A 19 3.02 6.67 35.52
N GLY A 20 2.67 5.46 35.99
CA GLY A 20 1.35 5.18 36.58
C GLY A 20 1.01 6.08 37.78
N ASP A 21 2.01 6.41 38.61
CA ASP A 21 1.84 7.31 39.75
C ASP A 21 1.57 8.77 39.33
N HIS A 22 2.07 9.19 38.16
CA HIS A 22 1.89 10.55 37.64
C HIS A 22 0.48 10.80 37.07
N ALA A 23 -0.13 9.79 36.43
CA ALA A 23 -1.51 9.87 35.93
C ALA A 23 -2.54 10.05 37.05
N ILE A 24 -2.34 9.39 38.19
CA ILE A 24 -3.18 9.54 39.40
C ILE A 24 -2.98 10.91 40.05
N MET A 25 -1.76 11.46 40.01
CA MET A 25 -1.48 12.82 40.50
C MET A 25 -2.07 13.94 39.63
N SER A 26 -2.21 13.73 38.30
CA SER A 26 -2.89 14.65 37.37
C SER A 26 -4.38 14.80 37.71
N SER A 27 -5.08 13.69 37.98
CA SER A 27 -6.48 13.68 38.47
C SER A 27 -6.67 14.53 39.73
N ARG A 28 -5.77 14.37 40.72
CA ARG A 28 -5.80 15.13 41.98
C ARG A 28 -5.51 16.62 41.80
N LYS A 29 -4.68 17.00 40.82
CA LYS A 29 -4.42 18.41 40.48
C LYS A 29 -5.65 19.06 39.83
N ASN A 30 -6.29 18.40 38.87
CA ASN A 30 -7.51 18.90 38.22
C ASN A 30 -8.68 19.09 39.20
N ASN A 31 -8.82 18.21 40.18
CA ASN A 31 -9.79 18.37 41.29
C ASN A 31 -9.50 19.59 42.18
N ARG A 32 -8.22 19.96 42.38
CA ARG A 32 -7.85 21.18 43.14
C ARG A 32 -8.09 22.47 42.35
N THR A 33 -7.90 22.47 41.04
CA THR A 33 -8.15 23.65 40.17
C THR A 33 -9.64 23.90 40.00
N ALA A 34 -10.47 22.85 39.91
CA ALA A 34 -11.92 22.95 39.89
C ALA A 34 -12.48 23.54 41.19
N ASN A 35 -11.98 23.10 42.36
CA ASN A 35 -12.38 23.64 43.67
C ASN A 35 -11.92 25.09 43.91
N LYS A 36 -10.76 25.51 43.37
CA LYS A 36 -10.30 26.91 43.48
C LYS A 36 -11.13 27.89 42.65
N ARG A 37 -11.71 27.46 41.53
CA ARG A 37 -12.61 28.30 40.69
C ARG A 37 -14.01 28.49 41.29
N GLN A 38 -14.43 27.63 42.23
CA GLN A 38 -15.73 27.75 42.90
C GLN A 38 -15.75 28.76 44.05
N HIS A 39 -14.61 29.04 44.70
CA HIS A 39 -14.56 30.01 45.80
C HIS A 39 -14.71 31.48 45.36
N THR A 40 -14.66 31.77 44.06
CA THR A 40 -14.85 33.12 43.49
C THR A 40 -16.26 33.38 42.92
N LEU A 41 -17.19 32.43 43.03
CA LEU A 41 -18.58 32.56 42.54
C LEU A 41 -19.59 32.14 43.61
N SER A 42 -19.55 32.78 44.78
CA SER A 42 -20.63 32.67 45.77
C SER A 42 -21.76 33.63 45.42
N GLY A 43 -22.69 33.19 44.57
CA GLY A 43 -23.87 33.97 44.26
C GLY A 43 -24.78 33.39 43.20
N ARG A 44 -25.42 32.24 43.48
CA ARG A 44 -26.79 31.83 43.06
C ARG A 44 -26.98 30.31 43.09
N GLY A 45 -27.97 29.86 43.85
CA GLY A 45 -28.84 28.72 43.52
C GLY A 45 -28.31 27.30 43.75
N ALA A 46 -29.16 26.45 44.32
CA ALA A 46 -28.94 25.05 44.65
C ALA A 46 -28.59 24.11 43.46
N SER A 47 -28.38 24.61 42.22
CA SER A 47 -27.97 23.80 41.06
C SER A 47 -26.45 23.61 40.95
N SER A 48 -25.63 24.48 41.58
CA SER A 48 -24.16 24.34 41.53
C SER A 48 -23.62 23.16 42.34
N ALA A 49 -24.30 22.78 43.43
CA ALA A 49 -23.92 21.66 44.27
C ALA A 49 -24.14 20.29 43.59
N ALA A 50 -25.21 20.16 42.79
CA ALA A 50 -25.50 18.94 42.05
C ALA A 50 -24.53 18.72 40.87
N VAL A 51 -24.19 19.79 40.15
CA VAL A 51 -23.18 19.75 39.06
C VAL A 51 -21.78 19.49 39.63
N ALA A 52 -21.43 20.08 40.78
CA ALA A 52 -20.17 19.80 41.47
C ALA A 52 -20.07 18.36 41.96
N LYS A 53 -21.17 17.80 42.48
CA LYS A 53 -21.25 16.40 42.91
C LYS A 53 -21.13 15.45 41.71
N ALA A 54 -21.82 15.71 40.61
CA ALA A 54 -21.73 14.91 39.38
C ALA A 54 -20.32 14.96 38.75
N ALA A 55 -19.68 16.14 38.72
CA ALA A 55 -18.31 16.28 38.22
C ALA A 55 -17.29 15.57 39.13
N ALA A 56 -17.47 15.59 40.45
CA ALA A 56 -16.64 14.87 41.40
C ALA A 56 -16.83 13.34 41.30
N GLU A 57 -18.06 12.87 41.10
CA GLU A 57 -18.38 11.45 40.87
C GLU A 57 -17.82 10.95 39.52
N GLN A 58 -17.89 11.75 38.46
CA GLN A 58 -17.32 11.43 37.15
C GLN A 58 -15.78 11.40 37.20
N SER A 59 -15.14 12.35 37.89
CA SER A 59 -13.69 12.36 38.11
C SER A 59 -13.22 11.16 38.94
N ALA A 60 -13.94 10.81 40.01
CA ALA A 60 -13.66 9.61 40.81
C ALA A 60 -13.86 8.32 39.99
N SER A 61 -14.84 8.28 39.09
CA SER A 61 -15.07 7.16 38.17
C SER A 61 -13.93 7.00 37.16
N ILE A 62 -13.39 8.10 36.62
CA ILE A 62 -12.26 8.06 35.68
C ILE A 62 -10.98 7.62 36.41
N GLU A 63 -10.70 8.13 37.60
CA GLU A 63 -9.53 7.71 38.40
C GLU A 63 -9.57 6.21 38.72
N SER A 64 -10.75 5.68 39.07
CA SER A 64 -10.94 4.23 39.25
C SER A 64 -10.68 3.43 37.97
N LEU A 65 -11.12 3.92 36.80
CA LEU A 65 -10.90 3.24 35.52
C LEU A 65 -9.41 3.24 35.14
N LEU A 66 -8.69 4.32 35.40
CA LEU A 66 -7.24 4.39 35.13
C LEU A 66 -6.44 3.49 36.08
N GLN A 67 -6.83 3.40 37.36
CA GLN A 67 -6.24 2.43 38.29
C GLN A 67 -6.48 0.97 37.87
N GLN A 68 -7.69 0.66 37.40
CA GLN A 68 -7.99 -0.67 36.83
C GLN A 68 -7.16 -0.95 35.58
N ALA A 69 -7.01 0.04 34.69
CA ALA A 69 -6.20 -0.09 33.48
C ALA A 69 -4.72 -0.38 33.82
N MET A 70 -4.16 0.34 34.79
CA MET A 70 -2.78 0.12 35.24
C MET A 70 -2.60 -1.27 35.87
N HIS A 71 -3.52 -1.67 36.76
CA HIS A 71 -3.43 -2.98 37.41
C HIS A 71 -3.54 -4.14 36.40
N ALA A 72 -4.45 -4.03 35.43
CA ALA A 72 -4.57 -5.01 34.35
C ALA A 72 -3.30 -5.05 33.47
N HIS A 73 -2.65 -3.90 33.23
CA HIS A 73 -1.40 -3.83 32.49
C HIS A 73 -0.24 -4.52 33.22
N GLU A 74 -0.09 -4.29 34.54
CA GLU A 74 0.92 -4.94 35.38
C GLU A 74 0.77 -6.46 35.41
N GLN A 75 -0.47 -6.95 35.27
CA GLN A 75 -0.78 -8.38 35.15
C GLN A 75 -0.67 -8.94 33.72
N GLY A 76 -0.26 -8.12 32.75
CA GLY A 76 -0.15 -8.51 31.33
C GLY A 76 -1.50 -8.65 30.60
N GLN A 77 -2.61 -8.23 31.21
CA GLN A 77 -3.97 -8.35 30.67
C GLN A 77 -4.32 -7.15 29.77
N VAL A 78 -3.61 -7.02 28.65
CA VAL A 78 -3.66 -5.81 27.79
C VAL A 78 -5.06 -5.48 27.26
N VAL A 79 -5.89 -6.48 26.96
CA VAL A 79 -7.26 -6.27 26.46
C VAL A 79 -8.17 -5.61 27.51
N GLN A 80 -8.08 -6.07 28.77
CA GLN A 80 -8.86 -5.48 29.86
C GLN A 80 -8.36 -4.07 30.19
N ALA A 81 -7.04 -3.89 30.11
CA ALA A 81 -6.37 -2.63 30.33
C ALA A 81 -6.80 -1.57 29.29
N MET A 82 -6.85 -1.94 28.01
CA MET A 82 -7.36 -1.10 26.93
C MET A 82 -8.85 -0.79 27.06
N ALA A 83 -9.67 -1.77 27.47
CA ALA A 83 -11.10 -1.56 27.67
C ALA A 83 -11.38 -0.55 28.80
N ALA A 84 -10.59 -0.56 29.87
CA ALA A 84 -10.70 0.41 30.96
C ALA A 84 -10.29 1.84 30.50
N CYS A 85 -9.21 1.97 29.72
CA CYS A 85 -8.83 3.24 29.09
C CYS A 85 -9.88 3.76 28.11
N GLN A 86 -10.49 2.90 27.29
CA GLN A 86 -11.57 3.28 26.37
C GLN A 86 -12.80 3.80 27.12
N LYS A 87 -13.18 3.15 28.24
CA LYS A 87 -14.26 3.65 29.10
C LYS A 87 -13.91 5.02 29.70
N ALA A 88 -12.66 5.25 30.10
CA ALA A 88 -12.21 6.56 30.59
C ALA A 88 -12.29 7.64 29.49
N LEU A 89 -11.88 7.31 28.26
CA LEU A 89 -11.96 8.22 27.11
C LEU A 89 -13.39 8.46 26.61
N ALA A 90 -14.30 7.49 26.78
CA ALA A 90 -15.72 7.69 26.50
C ALA A 90 -16.36 8.69 27.49
N LEU A 91 -15.89 8.72 28.74
CA LEU A 91 -16.33 9.69 29.75
C LEU A 91 -15.68 11.07 29.57
N GLN A 92 -14.41 11.11 29.14
CA GLN A 92 -13.68 12.34 28.84
C GLN A 92 -12.68 12.12 27.68
N PRO A 93 -13.05 12.48 26.43
CA PRO A 93 -12.28 12.18 25.22
C PRO A 93 -10.84 12.72 25.18
N ASP A 94 -10.59 13.82 25.88
CA ASP A 94 -9.28 14.48 25.96
C ASP A 94 -8.64 14.34 27.35
N HIS A 95 -8.94 13.27 28.09
CA HIS A 95 -8.25 13.00 29.35
C HIS A 95 -6.80 12.57 29.09
N ASP A 96 -5.84 13.43 29.45
CA ASP A 96 -4.41 13.27 29.20
C ASP A 96 -3.84 11.92 29.71
N GLY A 97 -4.16 11.54 30.94
CA GLY A 97 -3.71 10.26 31.52
C GLY A 97 -4.28 9.02 30.81
N ALA A 98 -5.51 9.08 30.31
CA ALA A 98 -6.15 7.98 29.59
C ALA A 98 -5.55 7.83 28.18
N LEU A 99 -5.28 8.96 27.52
CA LEU A 99 -4.58 9.01 26.23
C LEU A 99 -3.15 8.48 26.35
N HIS A 100 -2.41 8.89 27.39
CA HIS A 100 -1.04 8.43 27.64
C HIS A 100 -0.98 6.92 27.90
N LEU A 101 -1.84 6.39 28.79
CA LEU A 101 -1.91 4.95 29.08
C LEU A 101 -2.34 4.13 27.85
N THR A 102 -3.29 4.61 27.06
CA THR A 102 -3.68 3.96 25.79
C THR A 102 -2.49 3.91 24.82
N GLY A 103 -1.73 5.00 24.74
CA GLY A 103 -0.51 5.09 23.95
C GLY A 103 0.54 4.05 24.36
N LEU A 104 0.81 3.94 25.66
CA LEU A 104 1.75 2.94 26.20
C LEU A 104 1.29 1.50 25.96
N MET A 105 -0.01 1.21 26.09
CA MET A 105 -0.56 -0.11 25.77
C MET A 105 -0.41 -0.45 24.29
N ALA A 106 -0.66 0.51 23.39
CA ALA A 106 -0.47 0.34 21.97
C ALA A 106 1.01 0.06 21.62
N VAL A 107 1.98 0.61 22.36
CA VAL A 107 3.40 0.22 22.23
C VAL A 107 3.61 -1.24 22.60
N SER A 108 3.00 -1.72 23.68
CA SER A 108 3.13 -3.11 24.13
C SER A 108 2.52 -4.14 23.17
N THR A 109 1.50 -3.75 22.40
CA THR A 109 0.89 -4.59 21.35
C THR A 109 1.49 -4.38 19.96
N GLY A 110 2.52 -3.54 19.82
CA GLY A 110 3.18 -3.25 18.54
C GLY A 110 2.45 -2.26 17.62
N ASN A 111 1.33 -1.67 18.06
CA ASN A 111 0.55 -0.69 17.30
C ASN A 111 1.15 0.72 17.40
N LEU A 112 2.33 0.92 16.82
CA LEU A 112 3.13 2.15 16.97
C LEU A 112 2.45 3.42 16.40
N GLU A 113 1.56 3.28 15.42
CA GLU A 113 0.79 4.41 14.85
C GLU A 113 -0.28 4.92 15.81
N ILE A 114 -1.04 4.01 16.41
CA ILE A 114 -2.01 4.34 17.45
C ILE A 114 -1.27 4.91 18.67
N ALA A 115 -0.13 4.33 19.03
CA ALA A 115 0.71 4.84 20.11
C ALA A 115 1.16 6.28 19.86
N GLU A 116 1.69 6.59 18.68
CA GLU A 116 2.13 7.96 18.35
C GLU A 116 0.96 8.95 18.35
N ASN A 117 -0.20 8.57 17.78
CA ASN A 117 -1.39 9.43 17.79
C ASN A 117 -1.86 9.73 19.22
N MET A 118 -2.06 8.69 20.04
CA MET A 118 -2.55 8.86 21.41
C MET A 118 -1.57 9.64 22.29
N LEU A 119 -0.25 9.40 22.15
CA LEU A 119 0.78 10.14 22.89
C LEU A 119 0.92 11.59 22.41
N THR A 120 0.73 11.85 21.10
CA THR A 120 0.68 13.21 20.55
C THR A 120 -0.52 13.97 21.12
N ARG A 121 -1.70 13.34 21.16
CA ARG A 121 -2.88 13.93 21.80
C ARG A 121 -2.65 14.20 23.29
N ALA A 122 -2.07 13.26 24.03
CA ALA A 122 -1.73 13.46 25.45
C ALA A 122 -0.76 14.64 25.65
N ALA A 123 0.29 14.73 24.83
CA ALA A 123 1.26 15.82 24.87
C ALA A 123 0.70 17.18 24.42
N ASN A 124 -0.38 17.20 23.61
CA ASN A 124 -1.08 18.41 23.22
C ASN A 124 -2.05 18.89 24.31
N VAL A 125 -2.72 17.96 25.02
CA VAL A 125 -3.60 18.28 26.14
C VAL A 125 -2.81 18.81 27.33
N GLU A 126 -1.65 18.20 27.65
CA GLU A 126 -0.76 18.66 28.71
C GLU A 126 0.68 18.88 28.19
N PRO A 127 0.97 20.07 27.60
CA PRO A 127 2.25 20.36 26.96
C PRO A 127 3.45 20.46 27.89
N HIS A 128 3.23 20.58 29.20
CA HIS A 128 4.28 20.75 30.22
C HIS A 128 4.55 19.45 31.00
N ASN A 129 4.15 18.31 30.47
CA ASN A 129 4.49 17.00 31.03
C ASN A 129 5.67 16.38 30.27
N ALA A 130 6.83 16.29 30.93
CA ALA A 130 8.04 15.75 30.35
C ALA A 130 7.94 14.24 30.02
N ASP A 131 7.20 13.46 30.83
CA ASP A 131 7.01 12.02 30.62
C ASP A 131 6.27 11.73 29.31
N TYR A 132 5.27 12.56 28.97
CA TYR A 132 4.47 12.40 27.75
C TYR A 132 5.33 12.64 26.50
N ARG A 133 6.18 13.68 26.52
CA ARG A 133 7.13 13.97 25.43
C ARG A 133 8.24 12.93 25.32
N ASN A 134 8.74 12.42 26.44
CA ASN A 134 9.69 11.32 26.45
C ASN A 134 9.07 10.03 25.86
N SER A 135 7.82 9.72 26.24
CA SER A 135 7.08 8.57 25.71
C SER A 135 6.83 8.70 24.19
N LEU A 136 6.46 9.89 23.72
CA LEU A 136 6.30 10.19 22.30
C LEU A 136 7.62 10.03 21.53
N GLY A 137 8.72 10.57 22.07
CA GLY A 137 10.05 10.43 21.48
C GLY A 137 10.49 8.96 21.36
N PHE A 138 10.17 8.14 22.36
CA PHE A 138 10.44 6.70 22.32
C PHE A 138 9.67 5.99 21.20
N VAL A 139 8.39 6.34 21.00
CA VAL A 139 7.59 5.76 19.91
C VAL A 139 8.08 6.21 18.55
N GLN A 140 8.44 7.48 18.39
CA GLN A 140 9.03 8.02 17.16
C GLN A 140 10.35 7.32 16.82
N TYR A 141 11.19 7.06 17.83
CA TYR A 141 12.41 6.27 17.66
C TYR A 141 12.10 4.85 17.18
N ARG A 142 11.13 4.17 17.79
CA ARG A 142 10.68 2.82 17.37
C ARG A 142 10.12 2.79 15.95
N ARG A 143 9.61 3.92 15.45
CA ARG A 143 9.15 4.09 14.07
C ARG A 143 10.26 4.52 13.09
N GLY A 144 11.50 4.66 13.54
CA GLY A 144 12.63 5.11 12.72
C GLY A 144 12.66 6.61 12.45
N LYS A 145 11.80 7.40 13.11
CA LYS A 145 11.76 8.87 13.00
C LYS A 145 12.79 9.51 13.93
N LEU A 146 14.08 9.33 13.62
CA LEU A 146 15.18 9.68 14.52
C LEU A 146 15.23 11.17 14.88
N ARG A 147 14.90 12.06 13.93
CA ARG A 147 14.88 13.52 14.15
C ARG A 147 13.71 13.95 15.04
N ASP A 148 12.51 13.42 14.79
CA ASP A 148 11.33 13.70 15.60
C ASP A 148 11.53 13.19 17.04
N ALA A 149 12.13 12.01 17.18
CA ALA A 149 12.50 11.45 18.47
C ALA A 149 13.47 12.37 19.24
N ALA A 150 14.52 12.86 18.58
CA ALA A 150 15.45 13.82 19.16
C ALA A 150 14.77 15.13 19.58
N ALA A 151 13.85 15.65 18.75
CA ALA A 151 13.08 16.83 19.08
C ALA A 151 12.17 16.61 20.30
N SER A 152 11.49 15.47 20.39
CA SER A 152 10.62 15.10 21.50
C SER A 152 11.39 14.87 22.81
N PHE A 153 12.56 14.22 22.76
CA PHE A 153 13.41 14.08 23.95
C PHE A 153 13.98 15.42 24.41
N ASN A 154 14.44 16.27 23.49
CA ASN A 154 14.90 17.62 23.83
C ASN A 154 13.76 18.47 24.41
N ALA A 155 12.55 18.33 23.86
CA ALA A 155 11.36 19.02 24.35
C ALA A 155 10.94 18.52 25.75
N ALA A 156 11.21 17.26 26.11
CA ALA A 156 11.07 16.75 27.47
C ALA A 156 12.12 17.35 28.42
N LEU A 157 13.39 17.45 27.98
CA LEU A 157 14.49 18.04 28.75
C LEU A 157 14.35 19.55 28.97
N ARG A 158 13.65 20.26 28.08
CA ARG A 158 13.28 21.67 28.30
C ARG A 158 12.24 21.84 29.41
N ILE A 159 11.36 20.86 29.59
CA ILE A 159 10.34 20.86 30.64
C ILE A 159 10.96 20.44 31.97
N ASP A 160 11.69 19.32 31.99
CA ASP A 160 12.42 18.82 33.15
C ASP A 160 13.87 18.48 32.75
N PRO A 161 14.81 19.40 32.97
CA PRO A 161 16.22 19.16 32.70
C PRO A 161 16.83 18.01 33.50
N SER A 162 16.21 17.58 34.59
CA SER A 162 16.66 16.47 35.44
C SER A 162 16.09 15.10 35.04
N HIS A 163 15.26 15.06 33.99
CA HIS A 163 14.59 13.85 33.52
C HIS A 163 15.59 12.85 32.91
N ARG A 164 16.05 11.92 33.75
CA ARG A 164 17.14 10.97 33.42
C ARG A 164 16.88 10.14 32.16
N ASP A 165 15.67 9.59 31.99
CA ASP A 165 15.36 8.75 30.83
C ASP A 165 15.41 9.55 29.52
N ALA A 166 14.90 10.80 29.52
CA ALA A 166 14.99 11.70 28.37
C ALA A 166 16.44 12.11 28.07
N GLN A 167 17.31 12.26 29.09
CA GLN A 167 18.74 12.54 28.88
C GLN A 167 19.45 11.37 28.20
N ASP A 168 19.23 10.15 28.71
CA ASP A 168 19.84 8.93 28.16
C ASP A 168 19.34 8.66 26.75
N ASN A 169 18.04 8.83 26.51
CA ASN A 169 17.42 8.67 25.20
C ASN A 169 17.90 9.73 24.19
N PHE A 170 17.98 11.00 24.61
CA PHE A 170 18.50 12.09 23.78
C PHE A 170 19.97 11.85 23.40
N LYS A 171 20.81 11.46 24.35
CA LYS A 171 22.23 11.14 24.09
C LYS A 171 22.38 9.98 23.10
N ALA A 172 21.59 8.92 23.27
CA ALA A 172 21.63 7.76 22.38
C ALA A 172 21.18 8.10 20.95
N ILE A 173 20.15 8.94 20.79
CA ILE A 173 19.66 9.33 19.46
C ILE A 173 20.59 10.33 18.77
N SER A 174 21.19 11.27 19.51
CA SER A 174 22.18 12.20 18.96
C SER A 174 23.41 11.47 18.41
N GLN A 175 23.92 10.48 19.13
CA GLN A 175 25.03 9.65 18.64
C GLN A 175 24.65 8.83 17.39
N ALA A 176 23.41 8.30 17.34
CA ALA A 176 22.93 7.57 16.16
C ALA A 176 22.75 8.49 14.93
N LEU A 177 22.33 9.75 15.14
CA LEU A 177 22.23 10.76 14.08
C LEU A 177 23.62 11.15 13.55
N GLU A 178 24.63 11.25 14.42
CA GLU A 178 26.03 11.48 14.05
C GLU A 178 26.62 10.35 13.20
N GLU A 179 26.46 9.09 13.64
CA GLU A 179 26.96 7.91 12.93
C GLU A 179 26.32 7.70 11.55
N SER A 180 25.10 8.23 11.33
CA SER A 180 24.35 8.09 10.08
C SER A 180 24.65 9.18 9.03
N GLY A 181 25.55 10.13 9.32
CA GLY A 181 25.82 11.28 8.45
C GLY A 181 24.66 12.28 8.36
N GLN A 182 23.58 12.06 9.12
CA GLN A 182 22.43 12.98 9.24
C GLN A 182 22.64 14.05 10.34
N ALA A 183 23.88 14.17 10.82
CA ALA A 183 24.36 15.04 11.90
C ALA A 183 24.21 16.54 11.63
N GLY A 184 23.85 16.94 10.41
CA GLY A 184 23.67 18.33 10.02
C GLY A 184 22.67 19.04 10.94
N ASP A 185 23.23 19.94 11.75
CA ASP A 185 22.60 20.79 12.76
C ASP A 185 21.85 20.05 13.88
N ALA A 186 22.62 19.55 14.85
CA ALA A 186 22.11 19.31 16.20
C ALA A 186 21.45 20.59 16.76
N ILE A 187 20.12 20.59 16.75
CA ILE A 187 19.15 21.44 17.48
C ILE A 187 19.78 22.61 18.27
N ALA A 188 20.00 23.73 17.59
CA ALA A 188 20.01 25.04 18.24
C ALA A 188 18.54 25.48 18.50
N PRO A 189 18.24 26.20 19.59
CA PRO A 189 16.90 26.74 19.81
C PRO A 189 16.53 27.73 18.70
N ALA A 190 15.37 27.55 18.05
CA ALA A 190 14.83 28.49 17.07
C ALA A 190 14.60 29.87 17.73
N ASP A 191 15.22 30.91 17.18
CA ASP A 191 15.30 32.23 17.81
C ASP A 191 14.02 33.07 17.63
N ASP A 192 13.69 33.88 18.64
CA ASP A 192 12.76 35.01 18.52
C ASP A 192 13.40 36.19 17.75
N GLN A 193 14.70 36.08 17.44
CA GLN A 193 15.51 37.11 16.81
C GLN A 193 15.20 37.27 15.32
N THR A 194 14.95 36.18 14.60
CA THR A 194 14.62 36.16 13.16
C THR A 194 13.24 36.75 12.91
N LEU A 195 12.28 36.49 13.80
CA LEU A 195 10.97 37.13 13.79
C LEU A 195 11.10 38.64 13.97
N ALA A 196 11.88 39.07 14.98
CA ALA A 196 12.16 40.48 15.22
C ALA A 196 12.94 41.14 14.07
N ASP A 197 13.82 40.41 13.39
CA ASP A 197 14.60 40.90 12.25
C ASP A 197 13.73 41.04 10.99
N VAL A 198 12.81 40.11 10.74
CA VAL A 198 11.82 40.26 9.64
C VAL A 198 10.87 41.42 9.93
N GLU A 199 10.38 41.56 11.17
CA GLU A 199 9.56 42.72 11.57
C GLU A 199 10.32 44.05 11.41
N ARG A 200 11.62 44.08 11.77
CA ARG A 200 12.48 45.25 11.59
C ARG A 200 12.73 45.57 10.11
N LEU A 201 12.98 44.57 9.27
CA LEU A 201 13.19 44.73 7.83
C LEU A 201 11.91 45.22 7.13
N ILE A 202 10.76 44.69 7.53
CA ILE A 202 9.44 45.16 7.06
C ILE A 202 9.20 46.61 7.49
N ALA A 203 9.50 46.96 8.75
CA ALA A 203 9.39 48.33 9.24
C ALA A 203 10.35 49.31 8.54
N ALA A 204 11.51 48.83 8.09
CA ALA A 204 12.48 49.57 7.28
C ALA A 204 12.10 49.63 5.78
N GLY A 205 11.09 48.89 5.34
CA GLY A 205 10.63 48.82 3.95
C GLY A 205 11.45 47.88 3.05
N ASP A 206 12.35 47.06 3.59
CA ASP A 206 13.16 46.10 2.84
C ASP A 206 12.46 44.74 2.74
N PHE A 207 11.40 44.68 1.93
CA PHE A 207 10.57 43.48 1.78
C PHE A 207 11.28 42.32 1.08
N LYS A 208 12.32 42.61 0.29
CA LYS A 208 13.08 41.58 -0.41
C LYS A 208 13.95 40.81 0.58
N GLN A 209 14.69 41.52 1.42
CA GLN A 209 15.51 40.88 2.43
C GLN A 209 14.64 40.21 3.50
N ALA A 210 13.50 40.80 3.87
CA ALA A 210 12.53 40.17 4.76
C ALA A 210 11.98 38.84 4.21
N ALA A 211 11.68 38.76 2.91
CA ALA A 211 11.21 37.52 2.28
C ALA A 211 12.30 36.44 2.17
N GLU A 212 13.54 36.84 1.87
CA GLU A 212 14.69 35.94 1.83
C GLU A 212 15.01 35.37 3.22
N THR A 213 15.01 36.21 4.26
CA THR A 213 15.17 35.81 5.66
C THR A 213 14.05 34.86 6.10
N CYS A 214 12.80 35.17 5.74
CA CYS A 214 11.65 34.31 6.03
C CYS A 214 11.74 32.95 5.31
N ALA A 215 12.21 32.91 4.06
CA ALA A 215 12.37 31.68 3.28
C ALA A 215 13.55 30.83 3.79
N ALA A 216 14.61 31.47 4.28
CA ALA A 216 15.71 30.78 4.94
C ALA A 216 15.26 30.15 6.27
N PHE A 217 14.51 30.90 7.08
CA PHE A 217 13.91 30.39 8.32
C PHE A 217 12.97 29.21 8.06
N ALA A 218 12.12 29.29 7.03
CA ALA A 218 11.22 28.20 6.65
C ALA A 218 11.94 26.89 6.26
N LYS A 219 13.22 26.94 5.85
CA LYS A 219 14.03 25.74 5.56
C LYS A 219 14.68 25.13 6.80
N GLN A 220 14.85 25.92 7.86
CA GLN A 220 15.54 25.53 9.09
C GLN A 220 14.57 25.04 10.17
N VAL A 221 13.29 25.36 10.04
CA VAL A 221 12.26 25.00 11.01
C VAL A 221 11.41 23.82 10.46
N PRO A 222 11.07 22.80 11.28
CA PRO A 222 10.35 21.61 10.81
C PRO A 222 8.99 21.89 10.16
N ASP A 223 8.56 20.99 9.25
CA ASP A 223 7.24 20.97 8.61
C ASP A 223 6.12 20.73 9.64
N GLY A 224 5.78 21.78 10.37
CA GLY A 224 4.80 21.75 11.46
C GLY A 224 4.73 23.07 12.22
N ASP A 225 5.83 23.83 12.25
CA ASP A 225 5.85 25.16 12.84
C ASP A 225 5.05 26.16 11.99
N ALA A 226 4.22 26.96 12.64
CA ALA A 226 3.34 27.94 12.02
C ALA A 226 3.96 29.34 11.93
N ARG A 227 5.10 29.58 12.60
CA ARG A 227 5.80 30.89 12.59
C ARG A 227 6.22 31.38 11.19
N PRO A 228 6.74 30.53 10.28
CA PRO A 228 7.01 30.97 8.91
C PRO A 228 5.76 31.41 8.14
N LEU A 229 4.60 30.79 8.41
CA LEU A 229 3.32 31.17 7.80
C LEU A 229 2.83 32.52 8.33
N TYR A 230 2.97 32.76 9.64
CA TYR A 230 2.70 34.07 10.25
C TYR A 230 3.59 35.17 9.64
N LEU A 231 4.89 34.92 9.49
CA LEU A 231 5.83 35.87 8.87
C LEU A 231 5.48 36.17 7.41
N LEU A 232 5.10 35.15 6.64
CA LEU A 232 4.62 35.34 5.27
C LEU A 232 3.32 36.14 5.24
N ALA A 233 2.39 35.91 6.17
CA ALA A 233 1.16 36.70 6.27
C ALA A 233 1.45 38.17 6.55
N LEU A 234 2.37 38.45 7.48
CA LEU A 234 2.80 39.79 7.83
C LEU A 234 3.45 40.49 6.63
N LEU A 235 4.35 39.82 5.91
CA LEU A 235 4.99 40.36 4.71
C LEU A 235 3.96 40.68 3.61
N ASN A 236 2.99 39.78 3.37
CA ASN A 236 1.96 39.98 2.35
C ASN A 236 0.97 41.11 2.71
N ARG A 237 0.76 41.39 4.01
CA ARG A 237 0.03 42.60 4.46
C ARG A 237 0.70 43.88 3.97
N HIS A 238 2.02 43.98 4.07
CA HIS A 238 2.77 45.17 3.67
C HIS A 238 2.96 45.31 2.16
N VAL A 239 3.07 44.20 1.43
CA VAL A 239 3.11 44.20 -0.05
C VAL A 239 1.72 44.42 -0.67
N GLY A 240 0.65 44.38 0.13
CA GLY A 240 -0.73 44.63 -0.30
C GLY A 240 -1.45 43.43 -0.91
N ASP A 241 -0.85 42.24 -0.87
CA ASP A 241 -1.50 40.98 -1.29
C ASP A 241 -2.31 40.39 -0.13
N LEU A 242 -3.40 41.08 0.22
CA LEU A 242 -4.25 40.77 1.37
C LEU A 242 -4.84 39.35 1.29
N ARG A 243 -5.12 38.85 0.09
CA ARG A 243 -5.69 37.51 -0.11
C ARG A 243 -4.69 36.42 0.30
N LYS A 244 -3.42 36.53 -0.12
CA LYS A 244 -2.38 35.61 0.33
C LYS A 244 -2.06 35.78 1.80
N GLY A 245 -2.03 37.03 2.29
CA GLY A 245 -1.88 37.32 3.71
C GLY A 245 -2.89 36.57 4.57
N ILE A 246 -4.17 36.64 4.19
CA ILE A 246 -5.29 35.93 4.83
C ILE A 246 -5.09 34.40 4.77
N THR A 247 -4.76 33.87 3.59
CA THR A 247 -4.55 32.41 3.44
C THR A 247 -3.41 31.90 4.33
N PHE A 248 -2.34 32.68 4.47
CA PHE A 248 -1.20 32.28 5.30
C PHE A 248 -1.50 32.40 6.80
N ILE A 249 -2.20 33.46 7.24
CA ILE A 249 -2.55 33.62 8.65
C ILE A 249 -3.61 32.62 9.10
N GLU A 250 -4.57 32.25 8.24
CA GLU A 250 -5.55 31.17 8.51
C GLU A 250 -4.82 29.85 8.70
N ARG A 251 -3.92 29.49 7.80
CA ARG A 251 -3.10 28.27 7.93
C ARG A 251 -2.16 28.30 9.14
N ALA A 252 -1.74 29.48 9.59
CA ALA A 252 -0.94 29.62 10.80
C ALA A 252 -1.82 29.40 12.04
N LEU A 253 -3.01 30.00 12.08
CA LEU A 253 -3.99 29.87 13.17
C LEU A 253 -4.60 28.47 13.27
N ASP A 254 -4.79 27.76 12.15
CA ASP A 254 -5.21 26.35 12.12
C ASP A 254 -4.20 25.44 12.85
N ARG A 255 -2.93 25.82 12.82
CA ARG A 255 -1.83 25.07 13.43
C ARG A 255 -1.57 25.46 14.88
N ASP A 256 -1.66 26.76 15.20
CA ASP A 256 -1.50 27.27 16.56
C ASP A 256 -2.49 28.42 16.84
N PRO A 257 -3.72 28.08 17.29
CA PRO A 257 -4.78 29.06 17.54
C PRO A 257 -4.60 29.83 18.86
N ALA A 258 -3.63 29.48 19.70
CA ALA A 258 -3.40 30.13 20.99
C ALA A 258 -2.62 31.45 20.89
N GLN A 259 -2.19 31.83 19.67
CA GLN A 259 -1.35 33.01 19.43
C GLN A 259 -2.19 34.28 19.22
N GLY A 260 -2.40 35.05 20.29
CA GLY A 260 -3.23 36.27 20.24
C GLY A 260 -2.78 37.32 19.21
N LYS A 261 -1.46 37.47 18.97
CA LYS A 261 -0.92 38.40 17.95
C LYS A 261 -1.30 38.01 16.52
N TRP A 262 -1.52 36.72 16.27
CA TRP A 262 -1.86 36.20 14.95
C TRP A 262 -3.33 36.47 14.65
N TRP A 263 -4.20 36.31 15.64
CA TRP A 263 -5.60 36.74 15.57
C TRP A 263 -5.73 38.24 15.34
N ALA A 264 -4.87 39.06 15.95
CA ALA A 264 -4.82 40.50 15.71
C ALA A 264 -4.42 40.84 14.26
N LEU A 265 -3.41 40.17 13.71
CA LEU A 265 -3.02 40.34 12.30
C LEU A 265 -4.12 39.87 11.33
N TYR A 266 -4.82 38.78 11.67
CA TYR A 266 -5.94 38.28 10.87
C TYR A 266 -7.11 39.27 10.85
N ALA A 267 -7.47 39.81 12.01
CA ALA A 267 -8.48 40.85 12.12
C ALA A 267 -8.15 42.09 11.27
N ASP A 268 -6.89 42.56 11.34
CA ASP A 268 -6.39 43.68 10.54
C ASP A 268 -6.53 43.41 9.03
N LEU A 269 -6.14 42.20 8.59
CA LEU A 269 -6.20 41.81 7.18
C LEU A 269 -7.65 41.71 6.65
N LEU A 270 -8.57 41.18 7.46
CA LEU A 270 -10.00 41.08 7.14
C LEU A 270 -10.66 42.47 7.10
N GLU A 271 -10.31 43.36 8.02
CA GLU A 271 -10.84 44.72 8.06
C GLU A 271 -10.45 45.52 6.82
N VAL A 272 -9.18 45.46 6.40
CA VAL A 272 -8.72 46.14 5.18
C VAL A 272 -9.41 45.58 3.92
N ARG A 273 -9.88 44.32 3.97
CA ARG A 273 -10.65 43.68 2.90
C ARG A 273 -12.16 43.95 2.95
N GLY A 274 -12.64 44.67 3.97
CA GLY A 274 -14.06 45.02 4.15
C GLY A 274 -14.90 43.94 4.85
N GLN A 275 -14.29 42.88 5.37
CA GLN A 275 -14.93 41.77 6.09
C GLN A 275 -15.13 42.12 7.56
N SER A 276 -16.04 43.06 7.82
CA SER A 276 -16.14 43.74 9.12
C SER A 276 -16.62 42.83 10.27
N ILE A 277 -17.45 41.83 9.97
CA ILE A 277 -17.99 40.90 10.97
C ILE A 277 -16.93 39.87 11.37
N GLU A 278 -16.25 39.26 10.40
CA GLU A 278 -15.19 38.29 10.67
C GLU A 278 -13.99 38.96 11.36
N ALA A 279 -13.67 40.20 10.99
CA ALA A 279 -12.64 41.00 11.66
C ALA A 279 -12.95 41.23 13.14
N GLU A 280 -14.21 41.54 13.49
CA GLU A 280 -14.60 41.78 14.88
C GLU A 280 -14.55 40.48 15.72
N ASN A 281 -14.95 39.34 15.14
CA ASN A 281 -14.81 38.03 15.79
C ASN A 281 -13.34 37.70 16.06
N ALA A 282 -12.46 37.92 15.08
CA ALA A 282 -11.02 37.72 15.23
C ALA A 282 -10.41 38.64 16.31
N ARG A 283 -10.89 39.90 16.45
CA ARG A 283 -10.47 40.80 17.54
C ARG A 283 -10.91 40.32 18.91
N GLN A 284 -12.14 39.83 19.03
CA GLN A 284 -12.63 39.28 20.31
C GLN A 284 -11.76 38.10 20.73
N GLN A 285 -11.34 37.27 19.78
CA GLN A 285 -10.44 36.15 20.03
C GLN A 285 -9.02 36.60 20.43
N ALA A 286 -8.46 37.59 19.73
CA ALA A 286 -7.18 38.19 20.11
C ALA A 286 -7.21 38.76 21.54
N LYS A 287 -8.32 39.41 21.92
CA LYS A 287 -8.54 39.99 23.25
C LYS A 287 -8.68 38.91 24.33
N ALA A 288 -9.39 37.82 24.05
CA ALA A 288 -9.51 36.68 24.96
C ALA A 288 -8.14 36.04 25.26
N LEU A 289 -7.20 36.13 24.32
CA LEU A 289 -5.82 35.64 24.44
C LEU A 289 -4.83 36.70 24.98
N GLY A 290 -5.33 37.82 25.54
CA GLY A 290 -4.50 38.78 26.28
C GLY A 290 -3.88 39.91 25.45
N VAL A 291 -4.18 40.02 24.15
CA VAL A 291 -3.72 41.16 23.33
C VAL A 291 -4.64 42.36 23.56
N THR A 292 -4.09 43.44 24.14
CA THR A 292 -4.83 44.67 24.39
C THR A 292 -4.74 45.61 23.20
N THR A 293 -5.78 46.43 22.98
CA THR A 293 -6.01 47.30 21.80
C THR A 293 -4.89 48.31 21.47
N ALA A 294 -3.82 48.38 22.28
CA ALA A 294 -2.64 49.22 22.04
C ALA A 294 -1.54 48.53 21.20
N GLU A 295 -1.54 47.20 21.05
CA GLU A 295 -0.61 46.48 20.15
C GLU A 295 -1.14 46.40 18.71
N ARG A 296 -1.55 47.54 18.13
CA ARG A 296 -1.67 47.61 16.67
C ARG A 296 -0.29 47.37 16.07
N VAL A 297 -0.18 46.46 15.10
CA VAL A 297 1.04 46.31 14.28
C VAL A 297 1.29 47.64 13.58
N SER A 298 2.14 48.46 14.18
CA SER A 298 2.36 49.86 13.82
C SER A 298 3.02 49.98 12.46
N GLY A 299 2.37 50.67 11.52
CA GLY A 299 2.93 51.04 10.22
C GLY A 299 1.92 51.83 9.40
N ALA A 300 1.93 53.15 9.57
CA ALA A 300 0.98 54.11 9.01
C ALA A 300 1.15 54.37 7.50
N ASN A 301 0.05 54.87 6.92
CA ASN A 301 -0.13 55.57 5.63
C ASN A 301 -0.40 54.75 4.36
N ALA A 302 -1.66 54.33 4.26
CA ALA A 302 -2.40 54.37 3.00
C ALA A 302 -2.33 55.77 2.36
N ARG A 303 -1.65 55.91 1.21
CA ARG A 303 -1.85 57.06 0.31
C ARG A 303 -2.91 56.71 -0.73
N LYS A 304 -4.03 57.45 -0.69
CA LYS A 304 -5.12 57.44 -1.67
C LYS A 304 -4.66 57.98 -3.05
N PRO A 305 -5.38 57.66 -4.14
CA PRO A 305 -4.92 57.86 -5.51
C PRO A 305 -5.26 59.26 -6.04
N THR A 306 -4.28 59.93 -6.66
CA THR A 306 -4.50 61.14 -7.46
C THR A 306 -4.56 60.78 -8.94
N GLN A 307 -5.69 61.14 -9.58
CA GLN A 307 -5.85 61.19 -11.04
C GLN A 307 -4.98 62.32 -11.63
N GLN A 308 -4.24 62.04 -12.72
CA GLN A 308 -4.36 62.74 -14.01
C GLN A 308 -3.23 62.39 -15.00
N SER A 309 -3.67 62.22 -16.25
CA SER A 309 -2.98 62.38 -17.56
C SER A 309 -1.78 61.52 -17.94
N ALA A 310 -1.99 60.68 -18.96
CA ALA A 310 -0.97 60.18 -19.88
C ALA A 310 -0.33 61.37 -20.67
N PRO A 311 0.92 61.25 -21.17
CA PRO A 311 1.14 60.51 -22.42
C PRO A 311 2.43 59.66 -22.50
N ALA A 312 2.43 58.80 -23.52
CA ALA A 312 3.48 57.94 -24.07
C ALA A 312 4.95 58.27 -23.71
N ASN A 313 5.77 57.24 -23.42
CA ASN A 313 6.52 56.48 -24.43
C ASN A 313 7.46 55.42 -23.77
N THR A 314 7.78 54.39 -24.56
CA THR A 314 8.97 53.51 -24.49
C THR A 314 9.26 52.63 -23.25
N GLY A 315 9.12 51.30 -23.44
CA GLY A 315 10.12 50.32 -23.00
C GLY A 315 9.85 49.55 -21.71
N ALA A 316 9.36 48.31 -21.81
CA ALA A 316 9.35 47.35 -20.71
C ALA A 316 9.83 45.96 -21.18
N PRO A 317 10.82 45.35 -20.50
CA PRO A 317 10.96 43.91 -20.41
C PRO A 317 10.38 43.42 -19.07
N THR A 318 9.39 42.55 -19.16
CA THR A 318 8.75 41.82 -18.07
C THR A 318 9.65 40.72 -17.53
N ALA A 319 9.94 40.75 -16.22
CA ALA A 319 10.38 39.58 -15.44
C ALA A 319 9.18 39.00 -14.69
N ALA A 320 8.87 37.75 -14.99
CA ALA A 320 7.76 36.99 -14.44
C ALA A 320 8.13 36.32 -13.10
N PRO A 321 7.25 36.36 -12.08
CA PRO A 321 7.29 35.44 -10.96
C PRO A 321 6.61 34.09 -11.28
N VAL A 322 7.16 33.08 -10.63
CA VAL A 322 6.90 31.63 -10.70
C VAL A 322 5.47 31.27 -10.21
N PRO A 323 4.70 30.44 -10.94
CA PRO A 323 3.48 29.81 -10.42
C PRO A 323 3.79 28.50 -9.67
N VAL A 324 3.24 28.41 -8.46
CA VAL A 324 3.05 27.19 -7.67
C VAL A 324 1.86 26.42 -8.25
N ALA A 325 2.05 25.13 -8.55
CA ALA A 325 1.07 24.29 -9.25
C ALA A 325 -0.12 23.92 -8.35
N LYS A 326 -1.32 24.34 -8.75
CA LYS A 326 -2.61 23.69 -8.47
C LYS A 326 -3.11 23.03 -9.76
N ASN A 327 -3.88 21.96 -9.58
CA ASN A 327 -4.74 21.21 -10.50
C ASN A 327 -4.80 21.69 -11.96
N ILE A 328 -4.51 20.77 -12.88
CA ILE A 328 -4.63 20.99 -14.32
C ILE A 328 -6.09 20.73 -14.72
N ASP A 329 -6.84 21.80 -14.96
CA ASP A 329 -8.01 21.77 -15.83
C ASP A 329 -7.55 21.62 -17.31
N PRO A 330 -8.27 20.87 -18.15
CA PRO A 330 -8.03 20.83 -19.59
C PRO A 330 -8.71 22.05 -20.26
N VAL A 331 -7.93 22.93 -20.90
CA VAL A 331 -8.47 24.04 -21.73
C VAL A 331 -7.55 24.21 -22.97
N PRO A 332 -8.04 24.77 -24.08
CA PRO A 332 -8.32 24.10 -25.36
C PRO A 332 -7.19 24.32 -26.38
N MET A 333 -7.21 23.55 -27.46
CA MET A 333 -6.31 23.76 -28.60
C MET A 333 -6.58 25.11 -29.29
N THR A 334 -5.58 25.98 -29.34
CA THR A 334 -5.53 27.10 -30.30
C THR A 334 -4.16 27.18 -30.99
N SER A 335 -4.23 27.26 -32.31
CA SER A 335 -3.19 27.38 -33.33
C SER A 335 -2.39 28.70 -33.28
N GLY A 336 -1.09 28.69 -33.65
CA GLY A 336 -0.39 29.90 -34.10
C GLY A 336 1.15 29.97 -33.98
N ALA A 337 1.83 29.67 -35.09
CA ALA A 337 3.08 30.24 -35.65
C ALA A 337 4.39 30.48 -34.83
N ALA A 338 5.41 29.69 -35.22
CA ALA A 338 6.77 30.05 -35.69
C ALA A 338 7.83 30.73 -34.78
N GLY A 339 8.97 30.02 -34.62
CA GLY A 339 10.31 30.61 -34.83
C GLY A 339 11.31 30.63 -33.67
N LYS A 340 12.15 29.58 -33.58
CA LYS A 340 13.63 29.59 -33.36
C LYS A 340 14.13 28.37 -32.55
N ASN A 341 15.16 27.74 -33.09
CA ASN A 341 15.84 26.52 -32.66
C ASN A 341 16.08 26.41 -31.14
N ARG A 342 15.42 25.43 -30.49
CA ARG A 342 15.90 24.71 -29.31
C ARG A 342 15.08 23.43 -29.13
N ILE A 343 15.76 22.33 -28.85
CA ILE A 343 15.21 21.01 -28.54
C ILE A 343 14.42 21.12 -27.22
N LYS A 344 13.18 21.60 -27.29
CA LYS A 344 12.20 21.63 -26.18
C LYS A 344 11.22 20.45 -26.21
N THR A 345 11.36 19.55 -27.18
CA THR A 345 10.33 18.56 -27.53
C THR A 345 10.37 17.29 -26.67
N THR A 346 11.44 17.02 -25.92
CA THR A 346 11.58 15.75 -25.17
C THR A 346 10.87 15.73 -23.81
N PHE A 347 10.71 16.88 -23.14
CA PHE A 347 10.10 16.95 -21.79
C PHE A 347 8.57 17.08 -21.77
N LYS A 348 7.92 17.18 -22.94
CA LYS A 348 6.45 17.23 -23.03
C LYS A 348 5.80 15.84 -22.96
N ALA A 349 6.55 14.76 -23.28
CA ALA A 349 6.03 13.39 -23.39
C ALA A 349 5.60 12.76 -22.04
N LEU A 350 6.29 13.08 -20.93
CA LEU A 350 5.92 12.57 -19.60
C LEU A 350 4.65 13.20 -19.00
N LYS A 351 4.17 14.33 -19.55
CA LYS A 351 2.95 15.00 -19.05
C LYS A 351 1.67 14.22 -19.35
N ASN A 352 1.68 13.30 -20.32
CA ASN A 352 0.52 12.50 -20.71
C ASN A 352 0.61 11.05 -20.21
N THR A 353 1.42 10.78 -19.18
CA THR A 353 1.56 9.42 -18.63
C THR A 353 0.32 9.05 -17.84
N LEU A 354 -0.45 8.07 -18.32
CA LEU A 354 -1.49 7.47 -17.52
C LEU A 354 -0.84 6.52 -16.52
N VAL A 355 -1.12 6.75 -15.24
CA VAL A 355 -0.62 5.92 -14.15
C VAL A 355 -1.77 5.18 -13.55
N THR A 356 -1.62 3.87 -13.44
CA THR A 356 -2.58 3.01 -12.75
C THR A 356 -1.96 2.39 -11.51
N GLU A 357 -2.73 2.30 -10.43
CA GLU A 357 -2.37 1.57 -9.20
C GLU A 357 -2.55 0.04 -9.35
N GLY A 358 -2.89 -0.40 -10.56
CA GLY A 358 -3.27 -1.75 -10.90
C GLY A 358 -2.77 -2.20 -12.27
N CYS A 359 -3.08 -3.44 -12.59
CA CYS A 359 -2.76 -4.09 -13.84
C CYS A 359 -3.44 -3.39 -15.02
N ARG A 360 -2.76 -3.29 -16.16
CA ARG A 360 -3.34 -2.75 -17.40
C ARG A 360 -2.73 -3.48 -18.59
N LEU A 361 -3.50 -3.59 -19.67
CA LEU A 361 -3.00 -4.06 -20.97
C LEU A 361 -2.37 -5.48 -20.88
N GLY A 362 -2.96 -6.34 -20.04
CA GLY A 362 -2.49 -7.71 -19.79
C GLY A 362 -1.24 -7.81 -18.91
N LEU A 363 -0.70 -6.69 -18.41
CA LEU A 363 0.45 -6.70 -17.50
C LEU A 363 0.02 -6.99 -16.06
N ALA A 364 0.74 -7.88 -15.40
CA ALA A 364 0.39 -8.33 -14.05
C ALA A 364 0.76 -7.40 -12.91
N GLU A 365 1.23 -6.21 -13.24
CA GLU A 365 1.79 -5.25 -12.32
C GLU A 365 1.20 -3.87 -12.60
N PRO A 366 1.18 -2.99 -11.58
CA PRO A 366 0.92 -1.56 -11.80
C PRO A 366 1.73 -1.05 -12.98
N THR A 367 1.07 -0.36 -13.92
CA THR A 367 1.68 -0.02 -15.21
C THR A 367 1.55 1.46 -15.53
N PHE A 368 2.60 2.01 -16.15
CA PHE A 368 2.57 3.28 -16.87
C PHE A 368 2.43 3.05 -18.36
N THR A 369 1.55 3.83 -18.99
CA THR A 369 1.50 3.93 -20.45
C THR A 369 2.06 5.28 -20.88
N VAL A 370 3.02 5.27 -21.81
CA VAL A 370 3.72 6.48 -22.27
C VAL A 370 3.83 6.47 -23.79
N ASP A 371 3.47 7.60 -24.39
CA ASP A 371 3.75 7.90 -25.80
C ASP A 371 5.12 8.58 -25.91
N ILE A 372 6.02 7.99 -26.69
CA ILE A 372 7.35 8.53 -27.00
C ILE A 372 7.36 8.99 -28.44
N TYR A 373 7.63 10.29 -28.65
CA TYR A 373 7.73 10.89 -29.98
C TYR A 373 9.18 11.03 -30.41
N LEU A 374 9.50 10.54 -31.60
CA LEU A 374 10.84 10.53 -32.18
C LEU A 374 10.83 11.28 -33.51
N ARG A 375 11.78 12.21 -33.70
CA ARG A 375 11.86 13.03 -34.92
C ARG A 375 12.35 12.25 -36.14
N LYS A 376 13.12 11.18 -35.93
CA LYS A 376 13.68 10.35 -37.00
C LYS A 376 14.01 8.98 -36.44
N ALA A 377 13.54 7.94 -37.12
CA ALA A 377 13.83 6.55 -36.79
C ALA A 377 15.25 6.15 -37.25
N PRO A 378 15.90 5.14 -36.64
CA PRO A 378 17.20 4.67 -37.11
C PRO A 378 17.09 4.09 -38.52
N GLU A 379 17.99 4.52 -39.42
CA GLU A 379 18.01 4.07 -40.83
C GLU A 379 18.46 2.60 -40.97
N ASP A 380 19.34 2.12 -40.07
CA ASP A 380 19.77 0.72 -39.97
C ASP A 380 19.52 0.19 -38.56
N VAL A 381 18.41 -0.54 -38.41
CA VAL A 381 17.97 -1.19 -37.17
C VAL A 381 18.98 -2.23 -36.69
N ALA A 382 19.60 -2.99 -37.59
CA ALA A 382 20.52 -4.07 -37.22
C ALA A 382 21.83 -3.50 -36.65
N ALA A 383 22.37 -2.44 -37.25
CA ALA A 383 23.51 -1.72 -36.71
C ALA A 383 23.19 -1.04 -35.38
N PHE A 384 22.00 -0.45 -35.25
CA PHE A 384 21.51 0.12 -33.99
C PHE A 384 21.46 -0.94 -32.88
N ASN A 385 20.86 -2.09 -33.14
CA ASN A 385 20.74 -3.19 -32.16
C ASN A 385 22.11 -3.74 -31.72
N ARG A 386 23.04 -3.96 -32.67
CA ARG A 386 24.43 -4.37 -32.32
C ARG A 386 25.12 -3.36 -31.42
N ARG A 387 24.98 -2.06 -31.74
CA ARG A 387 25.59 -0.97 -30.97
C ARG A 387 24.98 -0.84 -29.57
N MET A 388 23.65 -0.90 -29.46
CA MET A 388 22.95 -0.82 -28.19
C MET A 388 23.31 -1.99 -27.28
N ARG A 389 23.35 -3.21 -27.81
CA ARG A 389 23.74 -4.39 -27.04
C ARG A 389 25.16 -4.28 -26.48
N ALA A 390 26.13 -3.98 -27.34
CA ALA A 390 27.51 -3.80 -26.88
C ALA A 390 27.67 -2.71 -25.80
N LYS A 391 26.75 -1.72 -25.73
CA LYS A 391 26.75 -0.70 -24.67
C LYS A 391 26.01 -1.14 -23.42
N ALA A 392 24.86 -1.79 -23.58
CA ALA A 392 24.09 -2.33 -22.48
C ALA A 392 24.87 -3.38 -21.69
N ASP A 393 25.64 -4.25 -22.36
CA ASP A 393 26.43 -5.29 -21.70
C ASP A 393 27.55 -4.69 -20.82
N ASN A 394 28.16 -3.58 -21.24
CA ASN A 394 29.11 -2.85 -20.41
C ASN A 394 28.46 -2.16 -19.20
N PHE A 395 27.16 -1.86 -19.29
CA PHE A 395 26.42 -1.15 -18.26
C PHE A 395 25.72 -2.09 -17.27
N PHE A 396 25.34 -3.27 -17.72
CA PHE A 396 24.77 -4.36 -16.93
C PHE A 396 25.60 -5.64 -17.11
N PRO A 397 26.90 -5.64 -16.72
CA PRO A 397 27.84 -6.72 -17.04
C PRO A 397 27.48 -8.10 -16.45
N GLU A 398 26.63 -8.14 -15.42
CA GLU A 398 26.11 -9.38 -14.83
C GLU A 398 24.71 -9.76 -15.32
N GLY A 399 24.14 -8.99 -16.26
CA GLY A 399 22.73 -9.06 -16.60
C GLY A 399 21.82 -8.54 -15.46
N PRO A 400 20.65 -7.95 -15.73
CA PRO A 400 19.73 -7.44 -14.71
C PRO A 400 19.14 -8.58 -13.89
N LEU A 401 19.78 -8.90 -12.76
CA LEU A 401 19.28 -9.73 -11.66
C LEU A 401 18.49 -10.99 -12.06
N ALA A 402 18.77 -11.60 -13.22
CA ALA A 402 17.90 -12.65 -13.75
C ALA A 402 18.56 -13.60 -14.76
N GLY A 403 19.89 -13.53 -14.96
CA GLY A 403 20.64 -14.52 -15.74
C GLY A 403 20.14 -14.73 -17.17
N LEU A 404 19.71 -13.66 -17.86
CA LEU A 404 19.28 -13.79 -19.26
C LEU A 404 20.48 -14.09 -20.16
N HIS A 405 20.33 -15.05 -21.08
CA HIS A 405 21.36 -15.40 -22.06
C HIS A 405 21.74 -14.21 -22.96
N GLU A 406 23.04 -14.14 -23.31
CA GLU A 406 23.55 -13.32 -24.42
C GLU A 406 22.76 -13.68 -25.69
N GLY A 407 21.93 -12.77 -26.18
CA GLY A 407 21.00 -13.10 -27.28
C GLY A 407 19.62 -12.50 -27.12
N ALA A 408 19.12 -12.39 -25.90
CA ALA A 408 17.69 -12.24 -25.66
C ALA A 408 17.19 -10.77 -25.52
N TRP A 409 18.06 -9.77 -25.56
CA TRP A 409 17.67 -8.35 -25.42
C TRP A 409 17.27 -7.69 -26.75
N PRO A 410 16.30 -6.76 -26.79
CA PRO A 410 15.44 -6.32 -25.69
C PRO A 410 14.21 -7.23 -25.46
N SER A 411 13.93 -8.19 -26.37
CA SER A 411 12.69 -8.97 -26.41
C SER A 411 12.42 -9.80 -25.15
N ALA A 412 13.44 -10.24 -24.42
CA ALA A 412 13.31 -10.95 -23.16
C ALA A 412 12.56 -10.17 -22.07
N TYR A 413 12.51 -8.83 -22.18
CA TYR A 413 11.79 -7.96 -21.25
C TYR A 413 10.39 -7.60 -21.73
N LEU A 414 10.00 -8.09 -22.90
CA LEU A 414 8.69 -7.86 -23.48
C LEU A 414 7.83 -9.11 -23.35
N ILE A 415 6.54 -8.91 -23.10
CA ILE A 415 5.54 -9.96 -23.29
C ILE A 415 5.37 -10.15 -24.81
N GLN A 416 5.58 -11.39 -25.26
CA GLN A 416 5.25 -11.86 -26.60
C GLN A 416 4.09 -12.84 -26.40
N GLU A 417 2.86 -12.40 -26.66
CA GLU A 417 1.71 -13.31 -26.75
C GLU A 417 1.42 -13.62 -28.22
N GLU A 418 0.71 -14.71 -28.44
CA GLU A 418 0.35 -15.31 -29.75
C GLU A 418 -0.53 -14.41 -30.65
N GLU A 419 -0.86 -13.18 -30.24
CA GLU A 419 -1.58 -12.21 -31.06
C GLU A 419 -0.63 -11.41 -31.96
N GLU A 420 -0.82 -11.55 -33.26
CA GLU A 420 -0.15 -10.84 -34.36
C GLU A 420 -0.26 -9.31 -34.23
N ILE A 421 0.62 -8.68 -33.45
CA ILE A 421 1.06 -7.31 -33.75
C ILE A 421 2.46 -7.42 -34.33
N SER A 422 2.54 -7.70 -35.63
CA SER A 422 3.82 -7.65 -36.35
C SER A 422 4.28 -6.19 -36.40
N PHE A 423 5.42 -5.93 -35.77
CA PHE A 423 6.17 -4.68 -35.91
C PHE A 423 7.29 -4.83 -36.95
N ASP A 424 7.25 -5.86 -37.80
CA ASP A 424 8.30 -6.16 -38.77
C ASP A 424 8.52 -4.94 -39.68
N GLY A 425 9.78 -4.49 -39.73
CA GLY A 425 10.16 -3.34 -40.54
C GLY A 425 9.80 -1.97 -39.95
N LYS A 426 9.34 -1.87 -38.69
CA LYS A 426 9.10 -0.58 -38.00
C LYS A 426 10.27 -0.21 -37.06
N PRO A 427 11.20 0.67 -37.47
CA PRO A 427 12.40 0.95 -36.68
C PRO A 427 12.13 1.59 -35.31
N LEU A 428 10.98 2.27 -35.14
CA LEU A 428 10.59 2.88 -33.85
C LEU A 428 10.09 1.88 -32.82
N ALA A 429 9.53 0.75 -33.24
CA ALA A 429 9.13 -0.32 -32.31
C ALA A 429 10.36 -0.89 -31.58
N GLU A 430 11.46 -1.06 -32.31
CA GLU A 430 12.75 -1.50 -31.77
C GLU A 430 13.32 -0.50 -30.77
N VAL A 431 13.24 0.81 -31.06
CA VAL A 431 13.64 1.85 -30.09
C VAL A 431 12.78 1.76 -28.83
N GLY A 432 11.45 1.62 -28.96
CA GLY A 432 10.55 1.41 -27.84
C GLY A 432 10.90 0.18 -27.01
N ALA A 433 11.23 -0.93 -27.66
CA ALA A 433 11.66 -2.15 -27.01
C ALA A 433 12.92 -1.94 -26.15
N TRP A 434 13.92 -1.22 -26.67
CA TRP A 434 15.11 -0.86 -25.91
C TRP A 434 14.81 0.06 -24.73
N VAL A 435 13.92 1.06 -24.89
CA VAL A 435 13.50 1.93 -23.79
C VAL A 435 12.88 1.10 -22.67
N VAL A 436 11.95 0.21 -22.99
CA VAL A 436 11.29 -0.67 -22.01
C VAL A 436 12.31 -1.56 -21.32
N ALA A 437 13.18 -2.24 -22.08
CA ALA A 437 14.18 -3.15 -21.54
C ALA A 437 15.17 -2.45 -20.59
N LEU A 438 15.71 -1.29 -20.99
CA LEU A 438 16.62 -0.50 -20.15
C LEU A 438 15.92 0.03 -18.89
N SER A 439 14.66 0.45 -19.01
CA SER A 439 13.88 0.94 -17.86
C SER A 439 13.63 -0.18 -16.83
N ILE A 440 13.28 -1.38 -17.29
CA ILE A 440 13.07 -2.55 -16.42
C ILE A 440 14.41 -3.00 -15.81
N ALA A 441 15.48 -3.02 -16.60
CA ALA A 441 16.81 -3.35 -16.11
C ALA A 441 17.28 -2.41 -14.99
N ALA A 442 17.09 -1.10 -15.19
CA ALA A 442 17.45 -0.09 -14.19
C ALA A 442 16.61 -0.22 -12.91
N GLN A 443 15.30 -0.47 -13.04
CA GLN A 443 14.41 -0.74 -11.90
C GLN A 443 14.87 -1.98 -11.10
N ARG A 444 15.27 -3.06 -11.78
CA ARG A 444 15.78 -4.25 -11.09
C ARG A 444 17.04 -3.97 -10.31
N LEU A 445 18.00 -3.23 -10.87
CA LEU A 445 19.23 -2.88 -10.15
C LEU A 445 18.96 -2.22 -8.79
N ILE A 446 17.94 -1.37 -8.70
CA ILE A 446 17.55 -0.71 -7.45
C ILE A 446 16.64 -1.56 -6.56
N GLY A 447 16.44 -2.85 -6.86
CA GLY A 447 15.66 -3.80 -6.09
C GLY A 447 14.16 -3.84 -6.40
N ASP A 448 13.69 -3.25 -7.50
CA ASP A 448 12.29 -3.40 -7.92
C ASP A 448 12.12 -4.67 -8.74
N ALA A 449 11.29 -5.60 -8.25
CA ALA A 449 11.10 -6.92 -8.84
C ALA A 449 10.15 -6.91 -10.04
N VAL A 450 10.29 -5.93 -10.94
CA VAL A 450 9.42 -5.77 -12.12
C VAL A 450 9.71 -6.81 -13.20
N TRP A 451 8.67 -7.42 -13.78
CA TRP A 451 8.81 -8.55 -14.68
C TRP A 451 9.00 -8.15 -16.14
N LYS A 452 7.93 -7.83 -16.88
CA LYS A 452 8.00 -7.52 -18.31
C LYS A 452 7.15 -6.30 -18.62
N GLY A 453 7.54 -5.55 -19.63
CA GLY A 453 6.77 -4.46 -20.22
C GLY A 453 6.29 -4.82 -21.62
N ARG A 454 5.78 -3.82 -22.36
CA ARG A 454 5.27 -4.05 -23.72
C ARG A 454 5.46 -2.83 -24.59
N VAL A 455 5.67 -3.04 -25.89
CA VAL A 455 5.41 -2.02 -26.92
C VAL A 455 3.98 -2.25 -27.40
N LEU A 456 3.15 -1.23 -27.25
CA LEU A 456 1.72 -1.31 -27.50
C LEU A 456 1.37 -0.91 -28.93
N ALA A 457 2.03 0.13 -29.42
CA ALA A 457 1.84 0.64 -30.77
C ALA A 457 3.11 1.34 -31.26
N ALA A 458 3.33 1.33 -32.57
CA ALA A 458 4.39 2.07 -33.22
C ALA A 458 3.93 2.54 -34.60
N ASP A 459 4.08 3.84 -34.85
CA ASP A 459 3.93 4.51 -36.15
C ASP A 459 5.28 5.19 -36.53
N ASP A 460 5.29 6.05 -37.55
CA ASP A 460 6.52 6.65 -38.09
C ASP A 460 7.14 7.75 -37.21
N GLU A 461 6.38 8.31 -36.26
CA GLU A 461 6.84 9.39 -35.38
C GLU A 461 6.64 9.10 -33.89
N ARG A 462 5.87 8.06 -33.55
CA ARG A 462 5.47 7.75 -32.18
C ARG A 462 5.55 6.25 -31.89
N VAL A 463 6.02 5.93 -30.69
CA VAL A 463 5.92 4.60 -30.09
C VAL A 463 5.25 4.69 -28.73
N THR A 464 4.22 3.87 -28.51
CA THR A 464 3.48 3.78 -27.26
C THR A 464 3.97 2.56 -26.50
N ILE A 465 4.43 2.76 -25.27
CA ILE A 465 5.00 1.69 -24.43
C ILE A 465 4.26 1.56 -23.10
N ALA A 466 4.28 0.35 -22.54
CA ALA A 466 3.83 0.01 -21.21
C ALA A 466 5.01 -0.44 -20.35
N ILE A 467 5.18 0.19 -19.18
CA ILE A 467 6.25 -0.15 -18.24
C ILE A 467 5.64 -0.49 -16.87
N PRO A 468 5.88 -1.70 -16.34
CA PRO A 468 5.47 -2.05 -14.99
C PRO A 468 6.28 -1.29 -13.94
N TRP A 469 5.70 -1.12 -12.76
CA TRP A 469 6.35 -0.42 -11.66
C TRP A 469 6.00 -1.00 -10.30
N GLN A 470 6.99 -0.93 -9.41
CA GLN A 470 6.79 -1.19 -7.98
C GLN A 470 6.88 0.12 -7.18
N ARG A 471 7.82 1.00 -7.55
CA ARG A 471 7.89 2.37 -7.03
C ARG A 471 7.77 3.38 -8.16
N ARG A 472 6.62 4.07 -8.22
CA ARG A 472 6.27 4.96 -9.32
C ARG A 472 7.33 5.99 -9.68
N LYS A 473 7.85 6.69 -8.67
CA LYS A 473 8.86 7.74 -8.87
C LYS A 473 10.14 7.16 -9.47
N ALA A 474 10.62 6.04 -8.91
CA ALA A 474 11.82 5.37 -9.38
C ALA A 474 11.65 4.87 -10.83
N ALA A 475 10.55 4.21 -11.14
CA ALA A 475 10.25 3.77 -12.50
C ALA A 475 10.17 4.92 -13.52
N SER A 476 9.56 6.06 -13.14
CA SER A 476 9.50 7.24 -14.01
C SER A 476 10.87 7.85 -14.28
N GLU A 477 11.77 7.87 -13.28
CA GLU A 477 13.15 8.36 -13.44
C GLU A 477 14.01 7.35 -14.21
N ALA A 478 13.84 6.05 -13.96
CA ALA A 478 14.46 4.98 -14.74
C ALA A 478 14.12 5.08 -16.23
N LEU A 479 12.87 5.39 -16.58
CA LEU A 479 12.45 5.67 -17.95
C LEU A 479 13.17 6.89 -18.54
N GLN A 480 13.27 7.98 -17.78
CA GLN A 480 13.99 9.19 -18.23
C GLN A 480 15.46 8.88 -18.52
N HIS A 481 16.10 8.14 -17.62
CA HIS A 481 17.48 7.70 -17.76
C HIS A 481 17.66 6.76 -18.96
N ALA A 482 16.76 5.80 -19.17
CA ALA A 482 16.79 4.91 -20.33
C ALA A 482 16.71 5.68 -21.66
N VAL A 483 15.80 6.65 -21.76
CA VAL A 483 15.69 7.53 -22.94
C VAL A 483 16.95 8.36 -23.14
N GLN A 484 17.54 8.90 -22.06
CA GLN A 484 18.78 9.66 -22.12
C GLN A 484 19.97 8.80 -22.60
N CYS A 485 20.09 7.57 -22.09
CA CYS A 485 21.11 6.61 -22.54
C CYS A 485 21.02 6.35 -24.04
N ILE A 486 19.83 6.05 -24.56
CA ILE A 486 19.65 5.80 -26.00
C ILE A 486 20.04 7.04 -26.83
N GLN A 487 19.71 8.24 -26.36
CA GLN A 487 20.09 9.49 -27.03
C GLN A 487 21.60 9.74 -27.05
N GLU A 488 22.32 9.48 -25.96
CA GLU A 488 23.77 9.69 -25.92
C GLU A 488 24.54 8.55 -26.59
N TRP A 489 24.06 7.32 -26.49
CA TRP A 489 24.67 6.15 -27.12
C TRP A 489 24.53 6.15 -28.63
N THR A 490 23.59 6.90 -29.21
CA THR A 490 23.48 7.11 -30.66
C THR A 490 24.39 8.22 -31.18
N ARG A 491 24.75 9.21 -30.36
CA ARG A 491 25.67 10.31 -30.73
C ARG A 491 27.13 9.85 -30.80
N GLU A 492 27.97 10.54 -31.57
CA GLU A 492 29.40 10.20 -31.75
C GLU A 492 30.32 10.68 -30.61
N ALA A 493 29.91 11.69 -29.82
CA ALA A 493 30.75 12.30 -28.79
C ALA A 493 30.94 11.40 -27.54
N LYS A 494 32.20 11.14 -27.16
CA LYS A 494 32.57 10.27 -26.02
C LYS A 494 32.24 10.89 -24.64
N GLN A 495 32.48 12.20 -24.46
CA GLN A 495 32.43 12.87 -23.16
C GLN A 495 31.03 12.92 -22.51
N LYS A 496 29.96 13.09 -23.30
CA LYS A 496 28.58 13.09 -22.78
C LYS A 496 28.08 11.69 -22.37
N ARG A 497 28.76 10.63 -22.80
CA ARG A 497 28.39 9.25 -22.46
C ARG A 497 28.72 8.93 -21.02
N ASP A 498 29.88 9.40 -20.53
CA ASP A 498 30.34 9.14 -19.17
C ASP A 498 29.48 9.88 -18.12
N GLU A 499 29.00 11.09 -18.45
CA GLU A 499 28.08 11.87 -17.60
C GLU A 499 26.70 11.19 -17.44
N ALA A 500 26.13 10.65 -18.53
CA ALA A 500 24.84 9.95 -18.46
C ALA A 500 24.92 8.67 -17.62
N LEU A 501 26.06 7.96 -17.68
CA LEU A 501 26.33 6.79 -16.86
C LEU A 501 26.46 7.17 -15.37
N ALA A 502 27.23 8.22 -15.07
CA ALA A 502 27.41 8.70 -13.69
C ALA A 502 26.08 9.10 -13.03
N ALA A 503 25.19 9.78 -13.77
CA ALA A 503 23.87 10.17 -13.26
C ALA A 503 22.99 8.97 -12.88
N ILE A 504 23.08 7.86 -13.61
CA ILE A 504 22.31 6.65 -13.29
C ILE A 504 22.91 5.92 -12.08
N TYR A 505 24.24 5.90 -11.95
CA TYR A 505 24.87 5.34 -10.75
C TYR A 505 24.51 6.15 -9.49
N GLU A 506 24.51 7.47 -9.58
CA GLU A 506 24.05 8.34 -8.49
C GLU A 506 22.58 8.11 -8.16
N TRP A 507 21.72 8.01 -9.18
CA TRP A 507 20.31 7.64 -9.02
C TRP A 507 20.16 6.26 -8.37
N HIS A 508 20.91 5.27 -8.82
CA HIS A 508 20.90 3.91 -8.29
C HIS A 508 21.21 3.89 -6.79
N GLU A 509 22.31 4.55 -6.37
CA GLU A 509 22.69 4.64 -4.95
C GLU A 509 21.61 5.34 -4.12
N GLY A 510 20.94 6.37 -4.67
CA GLY A 510 19.85 7.07 -3.99
C GLY A 510 18.58 6.22 -3.78
N TYR A 511 18.27 5.30 -4.70
CA TYR A 511 17.04 4.50 -4.65
C TYR A 511 17.20 3.08 -4.13
N ARG A 512 18.41 2.53 -4.11
CA ARG A 512 18.67 1.14 -3.70
C ARG A 512 18.15 0.84 -2.30
N ALA A 513 18.30 1.79 -1.37
CA ALA A 513 17.84 1.64 0.01
C ALA A 513 16.32 1.52 0.15
N GLY A 514 15.54 1.76 -0.91
CA GLY A 514 14.07 1.65 -0.93
C GLY A 514 13.51 0.38 -1.58
N GLY A 515 14.36 -0.41 -2.25
CA GLY A 515 13.95 -1.60 -3.02
C GLY A 515 13.77 -2.85 -2.16
N LEU A 516 13.32 -3.94 -2.77
CA LEU A 516 13.34 -5.25 -2.13
C LEU A 516 14.78 -5.66 -1.83
N GLU A 517 14.95 -6.36 -0.71
CA GLU A 517 16.19 -7.08 -0.46
C GLU A 517 16.48 -8.04 -1.64
N PRO A 518 17.74 -8.16 -2.11
CA PRO A 518 18.09 -8.96 -3.29
C PRO A 518 17.42 -10.34 -3.37
N MET A 519 17.42 -11.12 -2.28
CA MET A 519 16.77 -12.43 -2.20
C MET A 519 15.28 -12.36 -2.52
N ASN A 520 14.56 -11.41 -1.91
CA ASN A 520 13.14 -11.21 -2.17
C ASN A 520 12.89 -10.80 -3.62
N SER A 521 13.78 -9.99 -4.19
CA SER A 521 13.70 -9.61 -5.60
C SER A 521 13.83 -10.82 -6.51
N TYR A 522 14.81 -11.70 -6.26
CA TYR A 522 15.00 -12.94 -7.03
C TYR A 522 13.82 -13.90 -6.89
N LEU A 523 13.31 -14.13 -5.68
CA LEU A 523 12.13 -14.97 -5.44
C LEU A 523 10.88 -14.41 -6.12
N ALA A 524 10.65 -13.09 -6.02
CA ALA A 524 9.53 -12.43 -6.66
C ALA A 524 9.61 -12.53 -8.20
N LEU A 525 10.79 -12.35 -8.79
CA LEU A 525 10.99 -12.52 -10.23
C LEU A 525 10.81 -13.99 -10.67
N ALA A 526 11.30 -14.95 -9.89
CA ALA A 526 11.10 -16.38 -10.15
C ALA A 526 9.62 -16.79 -10.07
N ALA A 527 8.86 -16.20 -9.15
CA ALA A 527 7.42 -16.37 -9.05
C ALA A 527 6.68 -15.75 -10.24
N LYS A 528 6.99 -14.50 -10.62
CA LYS A 528 6.39 -13.83 -11.79
C LYS A 528 6.64 -14.59 -13.09
N ARG A 529 7.85 -15.16 -13.27
CA ARG A 529 8.21 -16.05 -14.40
C ARG A 529 7.27 -17.26 -14.55
N ARG A 530 6.75 -17.76 -13.43
CA ARG A 530 5.85 -18.92 -13.36
C ARG A 530 4.37 -18.51 -13.43
N GLY A 531 4.07 -17.24 -13.70
CA GLY A 531 2.69 -16.72 -13.74
C GLY A 531 2.05 -16.55 -12.36
N ILE A 532 2.87 -16.60 -11.30
CA ILE A 532 2.43 -16.32 -9.93
C ILE A 532 2.42 -14.81 -9.74
N PRO A 533 1.26 -14.20 -9.43
CA PRO A 533 1.18 -12.78 -9.19
C PRO A 533 1.91 -12.45 -7.89
N VAL A 534 2.60 -11.32 -7.84
CA VAL A 534 3.38 -10.93 -6.66
C VAL A 534 3.11 -9.48 -6.30
N ARG A 535 2.88 -9.24 -5.01
CA ARG A 535 2.76 -7.91 -4.42
C ARG A 535 3.81 -7.73 -3.33
N SER A 536 4.55 -6.63 -3.38
CA SER A 536 5.49 -6.25 -2.32
C SER A 536 4.75 -5.58 -1.16
N LEU A 537 5.15 -5.92 0.06
CA LEU A 537 4.71 -5.31 1.31
C LEU A 537 5.92 -4.63 1.96
N GLY A 538 6.47 -3.64 1.27
CA GLY A 538 7.75 -3.01 1.63
C GLY A 538 8.96 -3.84 1.19
N GLN A 539 10.11 -3.60 1.81
CA GLN A 539 11.41 -4.16 1.36
C GLN A 539 11.61 -5.63 1.75
N GLN A 540 11.00 -6.05 2.85
CA GLN A 540 11.27 -7.34 3.49
C GLN A 540 10.21 -8.40 3.17
N PHE A 541 9.00 -8.00 2.78
CA PHE A 541 7.90 -8.93 2.62
C PHE A 541 7.37 -8.94 1.19
N VAL A 542 7.11 -10.15 0.69
CA VAL A 542 6.43 -10.38 -0.58
C VAL A 542 5.22 -11.29 -0.36
N PHE A 543 4.12 -10.98 -1.04
CA PHE A 543 2.91 -11.78 -1.11
C PHE A 543 2.83 -12.37 -2.52
N MET A 544 2.75 -13.68 -2.64
CA MET A 544 2.76 -14.40 -3.92
C MET A 544 1.48 -15.22 -4.04
N GLY A 545 0.76 -15.11 -5.16
CA GLY A 545 -0.56 -15.72 -5.32
C GLY A 545 -1.69 -14.91 -4.67
N TRP A 546 -2.93 -15.42 -4.75
CA TRP A 546 -4.15 -14.76 -4.26
C TRP A 546 -4.93 -15.64 -3.27
N GLY A 547 -5.63 -14.99 -2.33
CA GLY A 547 -6.60 -15.64 -1.45
C GLY A 547 -5.99 -16.72 -0.56
N VAL A 548 -6.75 -17.80 -0.35
CA VAL A 548 -6.32 -19.03 0.33
C VAL A 548 -5.15 -19.75 -0.36
N ASN A 549 -4.87 -19.42 -1.63
CA ASN A 549 -3.75 -19.97 -2.39
C ASN A 549 -2.51 -19.05 -2.40
N GLY A 550 -2.59 -17.86 -1.77
CA GLY A 550 -1.44 -16.97 -1.63
C GLY A 550 -0.44 -17.44 -0.57
N ARG A 551 0.79 -16.92 -0.60
CA ARG A 551 1.81 -17.12 0.46
C ARG A 551 2.55 -15.84 0.75
N ARG A 552 2.83 -15.62 2.04
CA ARG A 552 3.72 -14.55 2.52
C ARG A 552 5.12 -15.09 2.73
N MET A 553 6.12 -14.35 2.28
CA MET A 553 7.52 -14.65 2.50
C MET A 553 8.30 -13.43 2.97
N ASN A 554 9.33 -13.69 3.78
CA ASN A 554 10.36 -12.74 4.15
C ASN A 554 11.73 -13.40 3.96
N LEU A 555 12.46 -13.00 2.92
CA LEU A 555 13.65 -13.69 2.45
C LEU A 555 13.28 -15.17 2.16
N SER A 556 14.07 -16.11 2.66
CA SER A 556 13.80 -17.55 2.57
C SER A 556 12.94 -18.09 3.73
N ILE A 557 12.28 -17.23 4.50
CA ILE A 557 11.32 -17.64 5.54
C ILE A 557 9.91 -17.58 4.96
N SER A 558 9.20 -18.69 5.04
CA SER A 558 7.80 -18.79 4.63
C SER A 558 6.85 -18.66 5.82
N GLU A 559 5.59 -18.29 5.55
CA GLU A 559 4.55 -18.20 6.59
C GLU A 559 4.23 -19.51 7.30
N ASN A 560 4.55 -20.66 6.70
CA ASN A 560 4.33 -21.99 7.32
C ASN A 560 5.40 -22.33 8.36
N THR A 561 6.50 -21.58 8.44
CA THR A 561 7.51 -21.77 9.47
C THR A 561 7.11 -21.00 10.72
N SER A 562 6.75 -21.72 11.78
CA SER A 562 6.30 -21.09 13.03
C SER A 562 7.43 -20.31 13.71
N TRP A 563 7.08 -19.27 14.46
CA TRP A 563 8.07 -18.53 15.25
C TRP A 563 8.77 -19.43 16.29
N VAL A 564 8.06 -20.43 16.84
CA VAL A 564 8.64 -21.42 17.76
C VAL A 564 9.72 -22.24 17.05
N SER A 565 9.48 -22.66 15.80
CA SER A 565 10.44 -23.37 14.97
C SER A 565 11.71 -22.54 14.74
N LEU A 566 11.57 -21.24 14.46
CA LEU A 566 12.70 -20.33 14.26
C LEU A 566 13.54 -20.15 15.53
N ILE A 567 12.90 -20.00 16.70
CA ILE A 567 13.61 -19.93 17.98
C ILE A 567 14.34 -21.24 18.26
N ALA A 568 13.67 -22.38 18.05
CA ALA A 568 14.24 -23.70 18.27
C ALA A 568 15.48 -23.91 17.39
N ALA A 569 15.41 -23.57 16.11
CA ALA A 569 16.52 -23.68 15.17
C ALA A 569 17.72 -22.78 15.54
N ARG A 570 17.47 -21.53 15.95
CA ARG A 570 18.54 -20.60 16.39
C ARG A 570 19.26 -21.06 17.65
N ASN A 571 18.57 -21.81 18.52
CA ASN A 571 19.19 -22.29 19.73
C ASN A 571 19.87 -23.64 19.51
N LYS A 572 21.18 -23.60 19.23
CA LYS A 572 22.00 -24.76 18.89
C LYS A 572 21.84 -25.93 19.86
N TYR A 573 21.80 -25.68 21.17
CA TYR A 573 21.65 -26.77 22.15
C TYR A 573 20.26 -27.41 22.09
N TYR A 574 19.19 -26.60 22.08
CA TYR A 574 17.83 -27.15 22.02
C TYR A 574 17.56 -27.85 20.69
N ALA A 575 18.05 -27.30 19.57
CA ALA A 575 18.01 -27.96 18.28
C ALA A 575 18.68 -29.34 18.34
N SER A 576 19.91 -29.43 18.83
CA SER A 576 20.62 -30.71 18.98
C SER A 576 19.87 -31.71 19.85
N VAL A 577 19.29 -31.29 20.98
CA VAL A 577 18.50 -32.17 21.86
C VAL A 577 17.25 -32.71 21.14
N LEU A 578 16.54 -31.87 20.38
CA LEU A 578 15.36 -32.28 19.62
C LEU A 578 15.73 -33.26 18.50
N LEU A 579 16.81 -32.99 17.78
CA LEU A 579 17.33 -33.84 16.71
C LEU A 579 17.78 -35.20 17.25
N GLU A 580 18.57 -35.22 18.32
CA GLU A 580 19.04 -36.44 18.97
C GLU A 580 17.87 -37.33 19.40
N ARG A 581 16.87 -36.75 20.09
CA ARG A 581 15.64 -37.47 20.48
C ARG A 581 14.83 -37.94 19.27
N GLY A 582 14.90 -37.24 18.15
CA GLY A 582 14.29 -37.61 16.88
C GLY A 582 15.07 -38.69 16.08
N GLY A 583 16.20 -39.17 16.61
CA GLY A 583 17.05 -40.17 15.99
C GLY A 583 17.95 -39.62 14.88
N VAL A 584 18.21 -38.31 14.88
CA VAL A 584 19.17 -37.66 13.98
C VAL A 584 20.53 -37.60 14.68
N PRO A 585 21.61 -38.12 14.08
CA PRO A 585 22.96 -37.99 14.64
C PRO A 585 23.38 -36.53 14.72
N VAL A 586 23.69 -36.09 15.94
CA VAL A 586 24.28 -34.78 16.25
C VAL A 586 25.54 -34.99 17.10
N PRO A 587 26.52 -34.08 17.07
CA PRO A 587 27.68 -34.19 17.94
C PRO A 587 27.23 -34.17 19.41
N PRO A 588 27.71 -35.10 20.26
CA PRO A 588 27.46 -35.05 21.69
C PRO A 588 27.87 -33.69 22.25
N ALA A 589 26.96 -33.02 22.96
CA ALA A 589 27.18 -31.64 23.39
C ALA A 589 26.60 -31.37 24.78
N LYS A 590 27.26 -30.49 25.54
CA LYS A 590 26.81 -30.01 26.85
C LYS A 590 26.89 -28.50 26.96
N LEU A 591 25.84 -27.92 27.51
CA LEU A 591 25.81 -26.51 27.88
C LEU A 591 26.50 -26.32 29.23
N VAL A 592 27.54 -25.49 29.27
CA VAL A 592 28.37 -25.24 30.45
C VAL A 592 28.52 -23.75 30.70
N ASN A 593 28.64 -23.37 31.98
CA ASN A 593 28.79 -21.97 32.41
C ASN A 593 30.08 -21.73 33.19
N THR A 594 30.86 -22.78 33.47
CA THR A 594 32.15 -22.69 34.17
C THR A 594 33.22 -23.49 33.44
N LEU A 595 34.47 -23.07 33.58
CA LEU A 595 35.62 -23.79 33.02
C LEU A 595 35.72 -25.22 33.59
N SER A 596 35.36 -25.43 34.86
CA SER A 596 35.33 -26.75 35.49
C SER A 596 34.33 -27.69 34.81
N ALA A 597 33.12 -27.19 34.52
CA ALA A 597 32.13 -27.96 33.77
C ALA A 597 32.58 -28.21 32.32
N ALA A 598 33.23 -27.24 31.67
CA ALA A 598 33.80 -27.43 30.34
C ALA A 598 34.87 -28.53 30.31
N ARG A 599 35.76 -28.57 31.32
CA ARG A 599 36.76 -29.64 31.49
C ARG A 599 36.11 -31.01 31.72
N ALA A 600 35.06 -31.06 32.52
CA ALA A 600 34.31 -32.29 32.76
C ALA A 600 33.66 -32.81 31.47
N ALA A 601 33.03 -31.92 30.69
CA ALA A 601 32.47 -32.26 29.38
C ALA A 601 33.54 -32.76 28.39
N ALA A 602 34.71 -32.09 28.33
CA ALA A 602 35.80 -32.53 27.46
C ALA A 602 36.40 -33.89 27.88
N ALA A 603 36.48 -34.17 29.18
CA ALA A 603 36.91 -35.47 29.68
C ALA A 603 35.92 -36.60 29.33
N GLU A 604 34.62 -36.29 29.35
CA GLU A 604 33.55 -37.23 29.00
C GLU A 604 33.49 -37.51 27.49
N PHE A 605 33.59 -36.48 26.65
CA PHE A 605 33.55 -36.63 25.19
C PHE A 605 34.89 -37.15 24.62
N GLY A 606 35.99 -36.94 25.33
CA GLY A 606 37.35 -37.16 24.88
C GLY A 606 37.81 -36.11 23.86
N TRP A 607 39.12 -35.94 23.74
CA TRP A 607 39.73 -35.01 22.78
C TRP A 607 39.69 -35.53 21.33
N PRO A 608 39.70 -34.66 20.30
CA PRO A 608 39.49 -33.22 20.39
C PRO A 608 38.02 -32.82 20.63
N VAL A 609 37.82 -31.60 21.12
CA VAL A 609 36.49 -30.97 21.31
C VAL A 609 36.37 -29.64 20.58
N VAL A 610 35.15 -29.11 20.49
CA VAL A 610 34.85 -27.79 19.95
C VAL A 610 34.16 -26.96 21.03
N VAL A 611 34.53 -25.68 21.13
CA VAL A 611 33.88 -24.71 22.01
C VAL A 611 33.16 -23.68 21.15
N LYS A 612 31.89 -23.42 21.46
CA LYS A 612 31.03 -22.47 20.74
C LYS A 612 30.20 -21.61 21.71
N PRO A 613 29.94 -20.33 21.40
CA PRO A 613 28.89 -19.55 22.05
C PRO A 613 27.51 -20.21 21.88
N ALA A 614 26.68 -20.23 22.93
CA ALA A 614 25.37 -20.89 22.87
C ALA A 614 24.29 -20.12 22.08
N GLY A 615 24.48 -18.81 21.83
CA GLY A 615 23.46 -17.94 21.23
C GLY A 615 23.93 -17.05 20.07
N GLU A 616 25.12 -17.31 19.51
CA GLU A 616 25.65 -16.55 18.37
C GLU A 616 25.61 -17.37 17.07
N ASP A 617 25.40 -16.68 15.94
CA ASP A 617 25.31 -17.27 14.59
C ASP A 617 26.64 -17.11 13.81
N GLN A 618 26.73 -17.70 12.61
CA GLN A 618 27.83 -17.49 11.63
C GLN A 618 29.24 -17.88 12.11
N GLY A 619 29.36 -18.80 13.05
CA GLY A 619 30.67 -19.31 13.49
C GLY A 619 31.50 -18.34 14.33
N VAL A 620 30.92 -17.24 14.84
CA VAL A 620 31.62 -16.30 15.72
C VAL A 620 32.12 -17.04 16.97
N ASP A 621 33.42 -16.96 17.22
CA ASP A 621 34.15 -17.61 18.33
C ASP A 621 33.96 -19.12 18.46
N VAL A 622 33.69 -19.79 17.33
CA VAL A 622 33.78 -21.25 17.25
C VAL A 622 35.25 -21.62 17.17
N VAL A 623 35.74 -22.36 18.17
CA VAL A 623 37.13 -22.84 18.21
C VAL A 623 37.14 -24.37 18.06
N PRO A 624 37.39 -24.89 16.85
CA PRO A 624 37.52 -26.32 16.64
C PRO A 624 38.92 -26.82 16.99
N GLY A 625 39.03 -28.13 17.24
CA GLY A 625 40.32 -28.84 17.28
C GLY A 625 41.06 -28.69 18.60
N ILE A 626 40.35 -28.40 19.69
CA ILE A 626 40.93 -28.25 21.01
C ILE A 626 41.36 -29.64 21.49
N ILE A 627 42.65 -29.84 21.73
CA ILE A 627 43.23 -31.14 22.10
C ILE A 627 43.70 -31.23 23.56
N ASP A 628 43.75 -30.10 24.27
CA ASP A 628 44.19 -30.05 25.65
C ASP A 628 43.44 -29.00 26.50
N SER A 629 43.68 -29.05 27.81
CA SER A 629 43.01 -28.15 28.75
C SER A 629 43.46 -26.69 28.67
N THR A 630 44.62 -26.40 28.11
CA THR A 630 45.14 -25.02 27.97
C THR A 630 44.38 -24.33 26.85
N MET A 631 44.33 -24.96 25.68
CA MET A 631 43.51 -24.52 24.54
C MET A 631 42.03 -24.39 24.93
N LEU A 632 41.51 -25.34 25.73
CA LEU A 632 40.11 -25.30 26.20
C LEU A 632 39.84 -24.06 27.04
N ARG A 633 40.79 -23.65 27.90
CA ARG A 633 40.64 -22.46 28.74
C ARG A 633 40.54 -21.21 27.88
N GLU A 634 41.46 -21.03 26.95
CA GLU A 634 41.50 -19.86 26.07
C GLU A 634 40.22 -19.75 25.24
N ALA A 635 39.79 -20.86 24.65
CA ALA A 635 38.56 -20.94 23.87
C ALA A 635 37.32 -20.64 24.74
N PHE A 636 37.23 -21.23 25.93
CA PHE A 636 36.11 -21.01 26.86
C PHE A 636 36.04 -19.55 27.33
N GLU A 637 37.18 -18.96 27.71
CA GLU A 637 37.24 -17.56 28.14
C GLU A 637 36.85 -16.60 27.01
N LYS A 638 37.20 -16.93 25.76
CA LYS A 638 36.75 -16.17 24.60
C LYS A 638 35.23 -16.28 24.40
N ALA A 639 34.70 -17.51 24.41
CA ALA A 639 33.28 -17.76 24.18
C ALA A 639 32.37 -17.22 25.30
N ILE A 640 32.75 -17.37 26.57
CA ILE A 640 31.92 -16.91 27.71
C ILE A 640 31.78 -15.37 27.72
N ARG A 641 32.80 -14.62 27.28
CA ARG A 641 32.76 -13.15 27.18
C ARG A 641 31.72 -12.65 26.17
N ASN A 642 31.44 -13.46 25.15
CA ASN A 642 30.54 -13.11 24.06
C ASN A 642 29.16 -13.78 24.20
N THR A 643 28.84 -14.35 25.36
CA THR A 643 27.52 -14.93 25.64
C THR A 643 26.94 -14.41 26.96
N LYS A 644 25.62 -14.52 27.14
CA LYS A 644 24.95 -14.29 28.43
C LYS A 644 25.08 -15.51 29.38
N GLY A 645 26.31 -16.01 29.55
CA GLY A 645 26.66 -16.96 30.62
C GLY A 645 26.56 -18.45 30.29
N ALA A 646 26.54 -18.85 29.01
CA ALA A 646 26.52 -20.26 28.64
C ALA A 646 27.31 -20.53 27.35
N VAL A 647 28.18 -21.52 27.40
CA VAL A 647 29.06 -21.99 26.32
C VAL A 647 28.69 -23.43 26.00
N LEU A 648 28.62 -23.77 24.72
CA LEU A 648 28.42 -25.14 24.25
C LEU A 648 29.78 -25.80 24.05
N VAL A 649 30.01 -26.91 24.74
CA VAL A 649 31.14 -27.81 24.48
C VAL A 649 30.59 -29.04 23.77
N GLU A 650 31.16 -29.38 22.61
CA GLU A 650 30.72 -30.51 21.80
C GLU A 650 31.92 -31.37 21.37
N LYS A 651 31.65 -32.62 21.02
CA LYS A 651 32.66 -33.49 20.41
C LYS A 651 33.07 -32.95 19.04
N HIS A 652 34.38 -32.89 18.77
CA HIS A 652 34.85 -32.59 17.43
C HIS A 652 34.59 -33.78 16.50
N VAL A 653 33.79 -33.54 15.46
CA VAL A 653 33.53 -34.49 14.37
C VAL A 653 34.39 -34.12 13.15
N ARG A 654 35.05 -35.10 12.56
CA ARG A 654 35.80 -34.93 11.30
C ARG A 654 34.90 -35.26 10.11
N GLY A 655 34.98 -34.46 9.05
CA GLY A 655 34.25 -34.67 7.80
C GLY A 655 34.23 -33.38 6.98
N ASP A 656 33.85 -33.50 5.71
CA ASP A 656 33.64 -32.36 4.83
C ASP A 656 32.34 -31.63 5.22
N ASP A 657 32.38 -30.29 5.12
CA ASP A 657 31.25 -29.42 5.47
C ASP A 657 30.30 -29.27 4.28
N HIS A 658 29.11 -29.85 4.44
CA HIS A 658 28.05 -29.78 3.44
C HIS A 658 26.88 -28.93 3.93
N ARG A 659 26.49 -27.94 3.12
CA ARG A 659 25.27 -27.17 3.26
C ARG A 659 24.20 -27.77 2.36
N LEU A 660 23.17 -28.38 2.95
CA LEU A 660 22.02 -28.92 2.22
C LEU A 660 20.83 -27.97 2.36
N LEU A 661 20.10 -27.74 1.27
CA LEU A 661 18.89 -26.93 1.24
C LEU A 661 17.67 -27.85 1.11
N VAL A 662 16.81 -27.81 2.11
CA VAL A 662 15.54 -28.52 2.14
C VAL A 662 14.40 -27.51 1.95
N VAL A 663 13.48 -27.81 1.05
CA VAL A 663 12.27 -27.03 0.79
C VAL A 663 11.08 -27.97 0.75
N ASN A 664 10.07 -27.70 1.57
CA ASN A 664 8.81 -28.43 1.64
C ASN A 664 8.99 -29.97 1.65
N GLY A 665 9.90 -30.45 2.52
CA GLY A 665 10.16 -31.88 2.69
C GLY A 665 11.03 -32.53 1.61
N LYS A 666 11.67 -31.76 0.72
CA LYS A 666 12.60 -32.25 -0.30
C LYS A 666 13.94 -31.56 -0.20
N MET A 667 15.04 -32.31 -0.25
CA MET A 667 16.38 -31.74 -0.46
C MET A 667 16.53 -31.36 -1.93
N ILE A 668 16.70 -30.06 -2.22
CA ILE A 668 16.75 -29.53 -3.59
C ILE A 668 18.16 -29.16 -4.03
N ALA A 669 19.06 -28.87 -3.09
CA ALA A 669 20.45 -28.53 -3.40
C ALA A 669 21.40 -28.92 -2.26
N ALA A 670 22.63 -29.26 -2.59
CA ALA A 670 23.71 -29.46 -1.64
C ALA A 670 25.00 -28.84 -2.17
N ALA A 671 25.71 -28.14 -1.29
CA ALA A 671 26.98 -27.52 -1.60
C ALA A 671 28.02 -27.93 -0.56
N ARG A 672 29.18 -28.42 -1.01
CA ARG A 672 30.34 -28.60 -0.14
C ARG A 672 31.07 -27.27 -0.03
N ARG A 673 31.29 -26.80 1.20
CA ARG A 673 31.97 -25.53 1.47
C ARG A 673 33.47 -25.76 1.61
N GLU A 674 34.25 -24.87 1.01
CA GLU A 674 35.71 -24.91 1.06
C GLU A 674 36.27 -23.68 1.77
N PRO A 675 37.31 -23.83 2.60
CA PRO A 675 37.97 -22.69 3.23
C PRO A 675 38.63 -21.79 2.19
N ALA A 676 38.76 -20.51 2.53
CA ALA A 676 39.51 -19.57 1.70
C ALA A 676 40.94 -20.12 1.51
N ALA A 677 41.36 -20.29 0.26
CA ALA A 677 42.66 -20.84 -0.08
C ALA A 677 43.20 -20.19 -1.36
N VAL A 678 44.52 -20.16 -1.48
CA VAL A 678 45.22 -19.78 -2.71
C VAL A 678 45.94 -20.99 -3.29
N VAL A 679 45.98 -21.07 -4.62
CA VAL A 679 46.66 -22.14 -5.36
C VAL A 679 47.89 -21.55 -6.03
N GLY A 680 49.06 -22.16 -5.78
CA GLY A 680 50.31 -21.75 -6.39
C GLY A 680 50.32 -21.95 -7.89
N ASP A 681 50.86 -20.98 -8.61
CA ASP A 681 51.17 -21.07 -10.04
C ASP A 681 52.67 -21.33 -10.30
N GLY A 682 53.48 -21.42 -9.23
CA GLY A 682 54.93 -21.60 -9.31
C GLY A 682 55.73 -20.32 -9.56
N GLU A 683 55.05 -19.18 -9.75
CA GLU A 683 55.68 -17.90 -10.11
C GLU A 683 55.39 -16.80 -9.09
N ARG A 684 54.12 -16.67 -8.66
CA ARG A 684 53.65 -15.59 -7.78
C ARG A 684 53.81 -15.94 -6.30
N THR A 685 54.10 -14.91 -5.52
CA THR A 685 54.07 -14.98 -4.05
C THR A 685 52.65 -15.12 -3.53
N VAL A 686 52.48 -15.57 -2.29
CA VAL A 686 51.15 -15.66 -1.64
C VAL A 686 50.42 -14.30 -1.67
N VAL A 687 51.10 -13.17 -1.48
CA VAL A 687 50.48 -11.84 -1.54
C VAL A 687 49.94 -11.53 -2.95
N GLU A 688 50.71 -11.84 -3.99
CA GLU A 688 50.32 -11.62 -5.39
C GLU A 688 49.18 -12.57 -5.82
N LEU A 689 49.17 -13.80 -5.30
CA LEU A 689 48.06 -14.74 -5.51
C LEU A 689 46.77 -14.27 -4.84
N VAL A 690 46.87 -13.70 -3.63
CA VAL A 690 45.73 -13.08 -2.94
C VAL A 690 45.21 -11.87 -3.73
N GLU A 691 46.10 -10.99 -4.21
CA GLU A 691 45.72 -9.83 -5.03
C GLU A 691 45.05 -10.24 -6.35
N ALA A 692 45.63 -11.23 -7.05
CA ALA A 692 45.05 -11.78 -8.27
C ALA A 692 43.68 -12.42 -8.03
N THR A 693 43.51 -13.13 -6.91
CA THR A 693 42.21 -13.72 -6.53
C THR A 693 41.17 -12.65 -6.19
N ASN A 694 41.59 -11.59 -5.49
CA ASN A 694 40.74 -10.45 -5.12
C ASN A 694 40.36 -9.54 -6.29
N ALA A 695 41.00 -9.70 -7.45
CA ALA A 695 40.64 -9.00 -8.68
C ALA A 695 39.32 -9.51 -9.31
N ASP A 696 38.78 -10.63 -8.84
CA ASP A 696 37.43 -11.09 -9.20
C ASP A 696 36.38 -10.04 -8.78
N PRO A 697 35.59 -9.47 -9.71
CA PRO A 697 34.61 -8.41 -9.40
C PRO A 697 33.50 -8.85 -8.44
N ARG A 698 33.29 -10.16 -8.26
CA ARG A 698 32.33 -10.71 -7.29
C ARG A 698 32.84 -10.60 -5.84
N ARG A 699 34.15 -10.41 -5.65
CA ARG A 699 34.80 -10.24 -4.34
C ARG A 699 34.80 -8.78 -3.91
N GLY A 700 34.26 -8.50 -2.73
CA GLY A 700 34.33 -7.17 -2.13
C GLY A 700 34.57 -7.19 -0.62
N THR A 701 34.64 -6.00 -0.04
CA THR A 701 34.92 -5.77 1.39
C THR A 701 33.67 -5.74 2.25
N SER A 702 32.48 -5.71 1.63
CA SER A 702 31.19 -5.65 2.33
C SER A 702 30.53 -7.02 2.41
N LYS A 703 29.77 -7.27 3.47
CA LYS A 703 28.92 -8.46 3.61
C LYS A 703 27.84 -8.58 2.53
N SER A 704 27.55 -7.49 1.81
CA SER A 704 26.66 -7.45 0.65
C SER A 704 27.30 -7.95 -0.65
N SER A 705 28.62 -8.14 -0.68
CA SER A 705 29.33 -8.73 -1.81
C SER A 705 29.04 -10.24 -1.90
N LEU A 706 29.07 -10.78 -3.12
CA LEU A 706 28.78 -12.19 -3.36
C LEU A 706 29.87 -13.09 -2.73
N LEU A 707 31.13 -12.68 -2.89
CA LEU A 707 32.30 -13.25 -2.21
C LEU A 707 33.00 -12.16 -1.40
N MET A 708 33.70 -12.56 -0.34
CA MET A 708 34.58 -11.65 0.42
C MET A 708 35.99 -11.66 -0.16
N GLN A 709 36.66 -10.51 -0.11
CA GLN A 709 38.09 -10.45 -0.38
C GLN A 709 38.88 -11.21 0.68
N PHE A 710 39.98 -11.81 0.25
CA PHE A 710 40.96 -12.44 1.11
C PHE A 710 41.80 -11.37 1.81
N GLU A 711 41.94 -11.51 3.13
CA GLU A 711 42.81 -10.68 3.96
C GLU A 711 43.86 -11.56 4.63
N LEU A 712 45.13 -11.16 4.52
CA LEU A 712 46.26 -11.77 5.23
C LEU A 712 46.34 -11.26 6.67
N ASP A 713 45.32 -11.57 7.45
CA ASP A 713 45.20 -11.25 8.88
C ASP A 713 46.01 -12.22 9.76
N ALA A 714 45.94 -12.04 11.08
CA ALA A 714 46.69 -12.85 12.04
C ALA A 714 46.40 -14.36 11.92
N GLU A 715 45.18 -14.76 11.54
CA GLU A 715 44.85 -16.17 11.32
C GLU A 715 45.49 -16.71 10.04
N ALA A 716 45.41 -15.96 8.93
CA ALA A 716 46.05 -16.35 7.67
C ALA A 716 47.57 -16.51 7.85
N LEU A 717 48.19 -15.55 8.55
CA LEU A 717 49.62 -15.55 8.81
C LEU A 717 50.03 -16.73 9.70
N ALA A 718 49.25 -17.04 10.74
CA ALA A 718 49.50 -18.21 11.58
C ALA A 718 49.37 -19.53 10.80
N LEU A 719 48.39 -19.66 9.90
CA LEU A 719 48.23 -20.85 9.05
C LEU A 719 49.35 -21.03 8.03
N LEU A 720 49.90 -19.92 7.53
CA LEU A 720 51.09 -19.94 6.69
C LEU A 720 52.32 -20.40 7.49
N GLU A 721 52.51 -19.84 8.69
CA GLU A 721 53.63 -20.19 9.58
C GLU A 721 53.56 -21.65 10.04
N ASP A 722 52.37 -22.17 10.37
CA ASP A 722 52.12 -23.59 10.69
C ASP A 722 52.57 -24.53 9.55
N GLN A 723 52.62 -24.04 8.30
CA GLN A 723 53.07 -24.77 7.12
C GLN A 723 54.50 -24.40 6.69
N GLY A 724 55.23 -23.62 7.48
CA GLY A 724 56.58 -23.16 7.18
C GLY A 724 56.66 -22.15 6.04
N LEU A 725 55.56 -21.45 5.75
CA LEU A 725 55.42 -20.46 4.68
C LEU A 725 55.29 -19.05 5.24
N SER A 726 55.58 -18.06 4.39
CA SER A 726 55.33 -16.64 4.66
C SER A 726 54.50 -16.03 3.53
N LYS A 727 53.98 -14.81 3.73
CA LYS A 727 53.26 -14.06 2.67
C LYS A 727 54.10 -13.81 1.40
N ASP A 728 55.42 -13.85 1.51
CA ASP A 728 56.38 -13.61 0.43
C ASP A 728 56.86 -14.94 -0.20
N SER A 729 56.35 -16.08 0.26
CA SER A 729 56.70 -17.39 -0.30
C SER A 729 56.02 -17.60 -1.65
N VAL A 730 56.75 -18.17 -2.61
CA VAL A 730 56.20 -18.64 -3.90
C VAL A 730 55.74 -20.08 -3.71
N LEU A 731 54.44 -20.32 -3.92
CA LEU A 731 53.86 -21.66 -3.81
C LEU A 731 54.15 -22.46 -5.08
N ALA A 732 54.49 -23.75 -4.92
CA ALA A 732 54.69 -24.63 -6.08
C ALA A 732 53.40 -24.72 -6.92
N ALA A 733 53.54 -24.90 -8.23
CA ALA A 733 52.38 -25.03 -9.12
C ALA A 733 51.43 -26.15 -8.65
N GLY A 734 50.17 -25.81 -8.39
CA GLY A 734 49.14 -26.72 -7.88
C GLY A 734 49.14 -26.91 -6.36
N GLN A 735 50.10 -26.36 -5.62
CA GLN A 735 50.11 -26.38 -4.16
C GLN A 735 49.00 -25.46 -3.62
N THR A 736 48.07 -26.00 -2.86
CA THR A 736 46.98 -25.23 -2.24
C THR A 736 47.29 -24.94 -0.79
N VAL A 737 47.10 -23.68 -0.38
CA VAL A 737 47.31 -23.25 1.01
C VAL A 737 46.05 -22.56 1.53
N ALA A 738 45.49 -23.10 2.60
CA ALA A 738 44.33 -22.53 3.27
C ALA A 738 44.72 -21.29 4.09
N LEU A 739 43.93 -20.23 3.96
CA LEU A 739 44.04 -18.97 4.69
C LEU A 739 43.05 -18.90 5.87
N ARG A 740 42.13 -19.85 5.99
CA ARG A 740 41.12 -19.94 7.06
C ARG A 740 40.93 -21.38 7.53
N ARG A 741 40.62 -21.58 8.81
CA ARG A 741 40.30 -22.90 9.38
C ARG A 741 38.85 -23.34 9.10
N THR A 742 37.92 -22.39 9.04
CA THR A 742 36.49 -22.67 8.81
C THR A 742 36.08 -22.36 7.37
N PRO A 743 35.25 -23.19 6.73
CA PRO A 743 34.82 -23.00 5.33
C PRO A 743 33.67 -21.99 5.19
N ASN A 744 33.74 -20.85 5.88
CA ASN A 744 32.71 -19.83 5.85
C ASN A 744 32.89 -18.89 4.65
N ILE A 745 31.82 -18.71 3.86
CA ILE A 745 31.81 -17.77 2.72
C ILE A 745 32.02 -16.32 3.19
N SER A 746 31.55 -15.99 4.41
CA SER A 746 31.76 -14.67 5.02
C SER A 746 33.22 -14.37 5.38
N THR A 747 34.12 -15.34 5.30
CA THR A 747 35.57 -15.18 5.48
C THR A 747 36.35 -15.52 4.21
N GLY A 748 35.68 -15.48 3.04
CA GLY A 748 36.28 -15.70 1.73
C GLY A 748 36.09 -17.12 1.15
N GLY A 749 35.57 -18.07 1.92
CA GLY A 749 35.36 -19.45 1.47
C GLY A 749 34.53 -19.57 0.19
N THR A 750 34.74 -20.66 -0.54
CA THR A 750 34.04 -21.02 -1.78
C THR A 750 33.10 -22.20 -1.56
N ALA A 751 32.34 -22.59 -2.58
CA ALA A 751 31.46 -23.73 -2.52
C ALA A 751 31.45 -24.49 -3.86
N VAL A 752 31.31 -25.81 -3.79
CA VAL A 752 31.15 -26.71 -4.94
C VAL A 752 29.77 -27.33 -4.87
N ASP A 753 29.01 -27.31 -5.97
CA ASP A 753 27.71 -28.00 -6.00
C ASP A 753 27.97 -29.51 -6.04
N VAL A 754 27.36 -30.23 -5.09
CA VAL A 754 27.45 -31.70 -4.97
C VAL A 754 26.06 -32.32 -4.90
N THR A 755 25.04 -31.59 -5.39
CA THR A 755 23.64 -31.96 -5.23
C THR A 755 23.34 -33.34 -5.81
N ASP A 756 23.87 -33.63 -7.00
CA ASP A 756 23.62 -34.89 -7.71
C ASP A 756 24.47 -36.05 -7.16
N GLU A 757 25.46 -35.74 -6.31
CA GLU A 757 26.30 -36.73 -5.64
C GLU A 757 25.69 -37.21 -4.31
N VAL A 758 24.69 -36.51 -3.75
CA VAL A 758 24.17 -36.82 -2.41
C VAL A 758 23.50 -38.19 -2.36
N HIS A 759 24.00 -39.06 -1.48
CA HIS A 759 23.36 -40.35 -1.22
C HIS A 759 21.92 -40.17 -0.67
N PRO A 760 20.94 -40.99 -1.09
CA PRO A 760 19.55 -40.88 -0.62
C PRO A 760 19.38 -40.88 0.90
N ASP A 761 20.18 -41.66 1.64
CA ASP A 761 20.14 -41.65 3.12
C ASP A 761 20.53 -40.30 3.73
N ASN A 762 21.46 -39.57 3.10
CA ASN A 762 21.91 -38.25 3.56
C ASN A 762 20.85 -37.19 3.26
N ALA A 763 20.22 -37.28 2.08
CA ALA A 763 19.08 -36.45 1.72
C ALA A 763 17.89 -36.68 2.66
N TYR A 764 17.55 -37.94 2.95
CA TYR A 764 16.51 -38.30 3.92
C TYR A 764 16.85 -37.78 5.33
N LEU A 765 18.10 -37.90 5.75
CA LEU A 765 18.57 -37.39 7.04
C LEU A 765 18.34 -35.87 7.17
N ALA A 766 18.69 -35.09 6.13
CA ALA A 766 18.47 -33.65 6.10
C ALA A 766 16.98 -33.28 6.14
N VAL A 767 16.14 -33.97 5.34
CA VAL A 767 14.67 -33.77 5.34
C VAL A 767 14.08 -34.09 6.71
N ARG A 768 14.49 -35.20 7.33
CA ARG A 768 14.03 -35.60 8.66
C ARG A 768 14.37 -34.53 9.70
N ALA A 769 15.58 -33.99 9.65
CA ALA A 769 16.02 -32.95 10.57
C ALA A 769 15.21 -31.65 10.44
N ALA A 770 14.94 -31.21 9.21
CA ALA A 770 14.07 -30.06 8.94
C ALA A 770 12.64 -30.28 9.49
N ASN A 771 12.08 -31.48 9.29
CA ASN A 771 10.76 -31.85 9.79
C ASN A 771 10.68 -31.90 11.32
N ILE A 772 11.71 -32.41 12.00
CA ILE A 772 11.77 -32.44 13.48
C ILE A 772 11.68 -31.03 14.07
N LEU A 773 12.32 -30.05 13.43
CA LEU A 773 12.28 -28.65 13.86
C LEU A 773 11.09 -27.88 13.28
N GLY A 774 10.27 -28.48 12.41
CA GLY A 774 9.12 -27.84 11.79
C GLY A 774 9.50 -26.66 10.90
N LEU A 775 10.51 -26.82 10.05
CA LEU A 775 11.00 -25.81 9.10
C LEU A 775 10.56 -26.17 7.67
N GLU A 776 9.82 -25.29 6.99
CA GLU A 776 9.41 -25.52 5.59
C GLU A 776 10.59 -25.29 4.63
N ILE A 777 11.41 -24.26 4.90
CA ILE A 777 12.67 -24.01 4.20
C ILE A 777 13.80 -24.07 5.23
N ALA A 778 14.75 -24.98 5.03
CA ALA A 778 15.83 -25.22 5.98
C ALA A 778 17.17 -25.35 5.27
N GLY A 779 18.18 -24.67 5.80
CA GLY A 779 19.58 -24.95 5.46
C GLY A 779 20.20 -25.82 6.54
N VAL A 780 20.60 -27.03 6.18
CA VAL A 780 21.12 -28.07 7.07
C VAL A 780 22.64 -28.17 6.89
N ASP A 781 23.39 -28.03 7.98
CA ASP A 781 24.84 -28.20 7.99
C ASP A 781 25.17 -29.63 8.42
N LEU A 782 25.65 -30.43 7.47
CA LEU A 782 26.02 -31.83 7.64
C LEU A 782 27.54 -31.98 7.51
N LEU A 783 28.19 -32.46 8.57
CA LEU A 783 29.57 -32.95 8.49
C LEU A 783 29.54 -34.42 8.08
N CYS A 784 30.08 -34.73 6.91
CA CYS A 784 30.14 -36.10 6.37
C CYS A 784 31.47 -36.29 5.63
N PRO A 785 32.25 -37.36 5.88
CA PRO A 785 33.49 -37.61 5.15
C PRO A 785 33.29 -37.83 3.64
N ASP A 786 32.15 -38.37 3.24
CA ASP A 786 31.81 -38.64 1.84
C ASP A 786 30.29 -38.58 1.67
N ILE A 787 29.81 -37.52 1.00
CA ILE A 787 28.37 -37.27 0.82
C ILE A 787 27.70 -38.26 -0.15
N SER A 788 28.50 -38.97 -0.96
CA SER A 788 28.04 -39.96 -1.94
C SER A 788 27.73 -41.33 -1.34
N ARG A 789 28.12 -41.53 -0.08
CA ARG A 789 27.85 -42.74 0.69
C ARG A 789 26.91 -42.47 1.86
N SER A 790 26.22 -43.51 2.31
CA SER A 790 25.33 -43.39 3.47
C SER A 790 26.09 -42.96 4.73
N TRP A 791 25.58 -41.94 5.43
CA TRP A 791 26.08 -41.53 6.75
C TRP A 791 26.11 -42.67 7.77
N ARG A 792 25.32 -43.73 7.56
CA ARG A 792 25.31 -44.93 8.42
C ARG A 792 26.59 -45.74 8.29
N GLU A 793 27.28 -45.63 7.16
CA GLU A 793 28.53 -46.34 6.86
C GLU A 793 29.75 -45.48 7.15
N THR A 794 29.74 -44.22 6.71
CA THR A 794 30.88 -43.30 6.79
C THR A 794 30.89 -42.46 8.06
N GLY A 795 29.77 -42.40 8.78
CA GLY A 795 29.50 -41.42 9.82
C GLY A 795 29.03 -40.10 9.22
N GLY A 796 28.12 -39.42 9.91
CA GLY A 796 27.65 -38.09 9.51
C GLY A 796 26.84 -37.45 10.61
N TYR A 797 27.06 -36.16 10.85
CA TYR A 797 26.48 -35.45 11.99
C TYR A 797 25.92 -34.10 11.56
N ILE A 798 24.67 -33.84 11.94
CA ILE A 798 24.07 -32.52 11.73
C ILE A 798 24.55 -31.58 12.83
N CYS A 799 25.15 -30.48 12.42
CA CYS A 799 25.72 -29.50 13.34
C CYS A 799 24.77 -28.34 13.60
N GLU A 800 24.01 -27.92 12.59
CA GLU A 800 23.15 -26.75 12.65
C GLU A 800 22.01 -26.85 11.62
N LEU A 801 20.85 -26.26 11.93
CA LEU A 801 19.80 -25.99 10.97
C LEU A 801 19.38 -24.54 11.05
N ASN A 802 19.06 -23.97 9.89
CA ASN A 802 18.66 -22.58 9.74
C ASN A 802 17.30 -22.46 9.05
N GLY A 803 16.30 -21.89 9.72
CA GLY A 803 14.93 -21.69 9.20
C GLY A 803 14.71 -20.48 8.28
N GLY A 804 15.80 -19.84 7.86
CA GLY A 804 15.85 -18.75 6.89
C GLY A 804 17.23 -18.76 6.22
N PRO A 805 17.58 -19.84 5.52
CA PRO A 805 18.94 -20.04 5.04
C PRO A 805 19.30 -19.03 3.96
N GLY A 806 20.49 -18.43 4.05
CA GLY A 806 21.06 -17.69 2.93
C GLY A 806 21.41 -18.66 1.78
N LEU A 807 21.12 -18.26 0.53
CA LEU A 807 21.32 -19.13 -0.65
C LEU A 807 22.71 -19.00 -1.30
N ARG A 808 23.57 -18.09 -0.79
CA ARG A 808 24.93 -17.86 -1.34
C ARG A 808 25.75 -19.14 -1.59
N PRO A 809 25.81 -20.12 -0.67
CA PRO A 809 26.55 -21.36 -0.91
C PRO A 809 26.09 -22.11 -2.16
N HIS A 810 24.80 -22.06 -2.47
CA HIS A 810 24.22 -22.76 -3.61
C HIS A 810 24.30 -21.94 -4.90
N TRP A 811 24.25 -20.60 -4.82
CA TRP A 811 24.45 -19.73 -5.99
C TRP A 811 25.90 -19.71 -6.50
N LEU A 812 26.86 -19.86 -5.57
CA LEU A 812 28.28 -19.89 -5.89
C LEU A 812 28.78 -21.26 -6.36
N GLY A 813 28.03 -22.32 -6.03
CA GLY A 813 28.34 -23.68 -6.47
C GLY A 813 28.39 -23.79 -7.99
N ALA A 814 29.39 -24.51 -8.50
CA ALA A 814 29.50 -24.87 -9.91
C ALA A 814 29.13 -26.35 -10.09
N PRO A 815 28.27 -26.71 -11.08
CA PRO A 815 27.53 -25.81 -11.98
C PRO A 815 26.45 -24.98 -11.25
N GLN A 816 26.14 -23.79 -11.79
CA GLN A 816 25.11 -22.92 -11.20
C GLN A 816 23.68 -23.47 -11.43
N ARG A 817 22.81 -23.32 -10.41
CA ARG A 817 21.40 -23.75 -10.44
C ARG A 817 20.41 -22.59 -10.35
N GLU A 818 19.23 -22.74 -10.97
CA GLU A 818 18.11 -21.77 -10.85
C GLU A 818 17.32 -22.00 -9.55
N LEU A 819 17.99 -21.75 -8.42
CA LEU A 819 17.48 -22.10 -7.08
C LEU A 819 16.16 -21.41 -6.71
N CYS A 820 15.99 -20.14 -7.08
CA CYS A 820 14.78 -19.40 -6.69
C CYS A 820 13.55 -20.02 -7.33
N GLY A 821 13.63 -20.40 -8.60
CA GLY A 821 12.55 -21.13 -9.23
C GLY A 821 12.26 -22.49 -8.64
N GLU A 822 13.29 -23.29 -8.35
CA GLU A 822 13.10 -24.58 -7.68
C GLU A 822 12.43 -24.42 -6.31
N ILE A 823 12.80 -23.38 -5.54
CA ILE A 823 12.13 -23.04 -4.27
C ILE A 823 10.64 -22.77 -4.53
N ILE A 824 10.31 -21.92 -5.51
CA ILE A 824 8.92 -21.59 -5.84
C ILE A 824 8.13 -22.83 -6.28
N ASP A 825 8.70 -23.69 -7.12
CA ASP A 825 8.04 -24.92 -7.59
C ASP A 825 7.74 -25.88 -6.43
N ASN A 826 8.65 -26.00 -5.46
CA ASN A 826 8.43 -26.84 -4.28
C ASN A 826 7.46 -26.21 -3.26
N LEU A 827 7.32 -24.88 -3.21
CA LEU A 827 6.30 -24.21 -2.41
C LEU A 827 4.89 -24.32 -3.03
N TYR A 828 4.80 -24.49 -4.36
CA TYR A 828 3.54 -24.62 -5.10
C TYR A 828 3.47 -25.93 -5.91
N PRO A 829 3.54 -27.12 -5.28
CA PRO A 829 3.67 -28.39 -6.00
C PRO A 829 2.44 -28.75 -6.84
N GLN A 830 1.26 -28.21 -6.50
CA GLN A 830 0.01 -28.41 -7.25
C GLN A 830 -0.28 -27.27 -8.24
N HIS A 831 0.63 -26.30 -8.36
CA HIS A 831 0.45 -25.12 -9.20
C HIS A 831 -0.86 -24.31 -8.93
N HIS A 832 -1.33 -24.33 -7.68
CA HIS A 832 -2.45 -23.51 -7.22
C HIS A 832 -1.95 -22.28 -6.47
N TRP A 833 -2.04 -21.11 -7.11
CA TRP A 833 -1.69 -19.82 -6.53
C TRP A 833 -2.74 -18.74 -6.80
N ARG A 834 -3.88 -19.11 -7.38
CA ARG A 834 -5.00 -18.20 -7.68
C ARG A 834 -6.28 -18.78 -7.13
N ILE A 835 -7.22 -17.88 -6.86
CA ILE A 835 -8.59 -18.21 -6.52
C ILE A 835 -9.50 -17.87 -7.72
N PRO A 836 -10.68 -18.50 -7.86
CA PRO A 836 -11.68 -18.08 -8.84
C PRO A 836 -12.01 -16.60 -8.70
N THR A 837 -11.96 -15.89 -9.82
CA THR A 837 -12.14 -14.43 -9.89
C THR A 837 -13.18 -14.06 -10.95
N ALA A 838 -14.03 -13.10 -10.61
CA ALA A 838 -15.04 -12.54 -11.50
C ALA A 838 -14.94 -11.01 -11.55
N ALA A 839 -14.92 -10.43 -12.75
CA ALA A 839 -14.98 -8.99 -12.96
C ALA A 839 -16.25 -8.57 -13.70
N ILE A 840 -17.01 -7.65 -13.13
CA ILE A 840 -18.30 -7.21 -13.69
C ILE A 840 -18.23 -5.73 -14.05
N THR A 841 -18.51 -5.41 -15.32
CA THR A 841 -18.62 -4.04 -15.80
C THR A 841 -19.91 -3.80 -16.57
N GLY A 842 -20.29 -2.53 -16.69
CA GLY A 842 -21.55 -2.09 -17.30
C GLY A 842 -21.94 -0.71 -16.81
N THR A 843 -23.01 -0.13 -17.34
CA THR A 843 -23.56 1.12 -16.81
C THR A 843 -24.43 0.84 -15.59
N ASN A 844 -25.40 -0.06 -15.71
CA ASN A 844 -26.35 -0.43 -14.65
C ASN A 844 -26.17 -1.91 -14.24
N GLY A 845 -26.65 -2.27 -13.04
CA GLY A 845 -26.74 -3.67 -12.57
C GLY A 845 -25.47 -4.26 -11.94
N LYS A 846 -24.29 -3.65 -12.16
CA LYS A 846 -22.99 -4.17 -11.70
C LYS A 846 -22.99 -4.65 -10.24
N SER A 847 -23.31 -3.75 -9.30
CA SER A 847 -23.26 -4.08 -7.87
C SER A 847 -24.21 -5.23 -7.54
N THR A 848 -25.42 -5.26 -8.13
CA THR A 848 -26.40 -6.33 -7.87
C THR A 848 -25.95 -7.67 -8.43
N VAL A 849 -25.39 -7.71 -9.65
CA VAL A 849 -24.78 -8.94 -10.21
C VAL A 849 -23.62 -9.42 -9.32
N CYS A 850 -22.74 -8.51 -8.88
CA CYS A 850 -21.66 -8.86 -7.96
C CYS A 850 -22.20 -9.48 -6.66
N ARG A 851 -23.27 -8.91 -6.08
CA ARG A 851 -23.86 -9.39 -4.82
C ARG A 851 -24.63 -10.71 -4.99
N MET A 852 -25.30 -10.92 -6.12
CA MET A 852 -25.93 -12.21 -6.45
C MET A 852 -24.88 -13.30 -6.66
N LEU A 853 -23.80 -13.01 -7.40
CA LEU A 853 -22.71 -13.97 -7.60
C LEU A 853 -21.97 -14.30 -6.29
N HIS A 854 -21.72 -13.29 -5.46
CA HIS A 854 -21.22 -13.46 -4.09
C HIS A 854 -22.11 -14.41 -3.28
N TRP A 855 -23.43 -14.19 -3.31
CA TRP A 855 -24.40 -15.04 -2.62
C TRP A 855 -24.42 -16.48 -3.15
N ILE A 856 -24.27 -16.68 -4.47
CA ILE A 856 -24.16 -17.99 -5.09
C ILE A 856 -22.93 -18.75 -4.57
N TRP A 857 -21.77 -18.09 -4.50
CA TRP A 857 -20.56 -18.71 -3.97
C TRP A 857 -20.62 -19.01 -2.47
N MET A 858 -21.20 -18.11 -1.67
CA MET A 858 -21.47 -18.39 -0.26
C MET A 858 -22.41 -19.59 -0.08
N THR A 859 -23.45 -19.69 -0.92
CA THR A 859 -24.37 -20.85 -0.93
C THR A 859 -23.64 -22.14 -1.34
N ALA A 860 -22.60 -22.04 -2.18
CA ALA A 860 -21.70 -23.14 -2.51
C ALA A 860 -20.73 -23.52 -1.38
N GLY A 861 -20.80 -22.85 -0.23
CA GLY A 861 -19.95 -23.09 0.94
C GLY A 861 -18.55 -22.52 0.80
N LYS A 862 -18.34 -21.52 -0.05
CA LYS A 862 -17.05 -20.85 -0.26
C LYS A 862 -16.95 -19.53 0.48
N THR A 863 -15.83 -19.30 1.14
CA THR A 863 -15.55 -17.96 1.68
C THR A 863 -15.29 -16.99 0.54
N THR A 864 -16.22 -16.04 0.35
CA THR A 864 -16.24 -15.18 -0.84
C THR A 864 -15.97 -13.74 -0.46
N GLY A 865 -15.13 -13.05 -1.23
CA GLY A 865 -14.95 -11.62 -1.11
C GLY A 865 -15.63 -10.88 -2.26
N VAL A 866 -16.34 -9.79 -1.96
CA VAL A 866 -16.95 -8.93 -3.00
C VAL A 866 -16.65 -7.45 -2.75
N ALA A 867 -16.20 -6.75 -3.80
CA ALA A 867 -15.95 -5.31 -3.79
C ALA A 867 -16.92 -4.61 -4.74
N THR A 868 -17.70 -3.67 -4.21
CA THR A 868 -18.69 -2.89 -4.96
C THR A 868 -18.59 -1.41 -4.65
N THR A 869 -19.41 -0.59 -5.31
CA THR A 869 -19.54 0.85 -4.98
C THR A 869 -20.03 1.09 -3.55
N ASN A 870 -20.68 0.10 -2.92
CA ASN A 870 -21.27 0.23 -1.59
C ASN A 870 -20.43 -0.40 -0.46
N GLY A 871 -19.24 -0.90 -0.76
CA GLY A 871 -18.36 -1.49 0.25
C GLY A 871 -17.58 -2.72 -0.21
N VAL A 872 -16.89 -3.33 0.75
CA VAL A 872 -16.17 -4.60 0.63
C VAL A 872 -16.73 -5.56 1.68
N TRP A 873 -17.11 -6.76 1.25
CA TRP A 873 -17.56 -7.82 2.13
C TRP A 873 -16.67 -9.04 2.00
N ILE A 874 -16.50 -9.76 3.10
CA ILE A 874 -16.00 -11.14 3.12
C ILE A 874 -17.08 -11.95 3.82
N ASP A 875 -17.65 -12.90 3.11
CA ASP A 875 -18.91 -13.56 3.44
C ASP A 875 -20.01 -12.54 3.75
N ASP A 876 -20.70 -12.67 4.88
CA ASP A 876 -21.74 -11.74 5.33
C ASP A 876 -21.18 -10.52 6.08
N PHE A 877 -19.86 -10.46 6.31
CA PHE A 877 -19.23 -9.38 7.07
C PHE A 877 -18.85 -8.19 6.18
N LEU A 878 -19.42 -7.02 6.47
CA LEU A 878 -18.99 -5.75 5.88
C LEU A 878 -17.63 -5.35 6.46
N VAL A 879 -16.58 -5.44 5.64
CA VAL A 879 -15.19 -5.13 6.01
C VAL A 879 -14.87 -3.64 5.86
N ASP A 880 -15.49 -2.97 4.88
CA ASP A 880 -15.34 -1.53 4.63
C ASP A 880 -16.59 -1.01 3.92
N ASP A 881 -17.17 0.09 4.40
CA ASP A 881 -18.40 0.69 3.90
C ASP A 881 -18.17 1.77 2.82
N ARG A 882 -16.91 2.10 2.52
CA ARG A 882 -16.57 3.09 1.50
C ARG A 882 -16.68 2.52 0.09
N ASN A 883 -16.83 3.41 -0.89
CA ASN A 883 -16.73 3.05 -2.30
C ASN A 883 -15.30 2.64 -2.67
N LEU A 884 -15.03 1.33 -2.58
CA LEU A 884 -13.76 0.70 -2.94
C LEU A 884 -13.91 -0.20 -4.17
N SER A 885 -14.85 0.10 -5.06
CA SER A 885 -15.00 -0.63 -6.32
C SER A 885 -13.74 -0.57 -7.20
N GLY A 886 -13.52 -1.62 -7.99
CA GLY A 886 -12.34 -1.78 -8.83
C GLY A 886 -11.09 -2.17 -8.04
N ASN A 887 -9.96 -1.53 -8.35
CA ASN A 887 -8.65 -1.88 -7.80
C ASN A 887 -8.57 -1.85 -6.25
N PRO A 888 -9.00 -0.80 -5.53
CA PRO A 888 -8.75 -0.69 -4.10
C PRO A 888 -9.37 -1.83 -3.29
N GLY A 889 -10.64 -2.16 -3.54
CA GLY A 889 -11.33 -3.28 -2.89
C GLY A 889 -10.89 -4.63 -3.44
N GLY A 890 -10.66 -4.74 -4.76
CA GLY A 890 -10.18 -5.97 -5.38
C GLY A 890 -8.85 -6.44 -4.81
N VAL A 891 -7.87 -5.53 -4.66
CA VAL A 891 -6.57 -5.84 -4.02
C VAL A 891 -6.76 -6.33 -2.58
N ARG A 892 -7.63 -5.67 -1.81
CA ARG A 892 -7.89 -6.05 -0.43
C ARG A 892 -8.40 -7.50 -0.35
N ILE A 893 -9.38 -7.85 -1.19
CA ILE A 893 -9.93 -9.21 -1.27
C ILE A 893 -8.88 -10.23 -1.72
N LEU A 894 -8.13 -9.92 -2.79
CA LEU A 894 -7.15 -10.84 -3.36
C LEU A 894 -5.97 -11.13 -2.43
N THR A 895 -5.65 -10.22 -1.51
CA THR A 895 -4.57 -10.39 -0.52
C THR A 895 -5.05 -10.99 0.81
N ASP A 896 -6.35 -11.21 0.98
CA ASP A 896 -6.89 -11.82 2.20
C ASP A 896 -6.75 -13.36 2.15
N ARG A 897 -6.06 -13.95 3.13
CA ARG A 897 -5.76 -15.40 3.17
C ARG A 897 -6.99 -16.27 3.45
N THR A 898 -8.12 -15.68 3.84
CA THR A 898 -9.37 -16.41 4.11
C THR A 898 -10.24 -16.56 2.87
N VAL A 899 -10.03 -15.73 1.85
CA VAL A 899 -10.90 -15.69 0.66
C VAL A 899 -10.58 -16.85 -0.29
N GLU A 900 -11.62 -17.60 -0.66
CA GLU A 900 -11.58 -18.68 -1.64
C GLU A 900 -12.06 -18.26 -3.03
N THR A 901 -12.83 -17.17 -3.17
CA THR A 901 -13.25 -16.60 -4.46
C THR A 901 -13.50 -15.09 -4.36
N ALA A 902 -13.23 -14.35 -5.44
CA ALA A 902 -13.32 -12.89 -5.47
C ALA A 902 -14.23 -12.39 -6.58
N VAL A 903 -15.16 -11.50 -6.23
CA VAL A 903 -16.10 -10.84 -7.16
C VAL A 903 -15.85 -9.33 -7.13
N ILE A 904 -15.57 -8.73 -8.27
CA ILE A 904 -15.07 -7.36 -8.35
C ILE A 904 -15.93 -6.54 -9.32
N GLU A 905 -16.58 -5.51 -8.80
CA GLU A 905 -17.21 -4.48 -9.61
C GLU A 905 -16.13 -3.61 -10.26
N MET A 906 -16.16 -3.47 -11.59
CA MET A 906 -15.22 -2.67 -12.38
C MET A 906 -15.88 -1.39 -12.91
N PRO A 907 -15.81 -0.27 -12.17
CA PRO A 907 -16.37 1.00 -12.62
C PRO A 907 -15.43 1.69 -13.62
N ARG A 908 -16.00 2.61 -14.42
CA ARG A 908 -15.27 3.43 -15.40
C ARG A 908 -14.07 4.17 -14.79
N LYS A 909 -14.29 4.90 -13.67
CA LYS A 909 -13.22 5.63 -12.99
C LYS A 909 -12.11 4.70 -12.49
N GLY A 910 -12.49 3.52 -11.98
CA GLY A 910 -11.54 2.50 -11.56
C GLY A 910 -10.64 2.05 -12.71
N LEU A 911 -11.22 1.75 -13.88
CA LEU A 911 -10.46 1.35 -15.07
C LEU A 911 -9.52 2.45 -15.59
N ILE A 912 -9.99 3.71 -15.65
CA ILE A 912 -9.17 4.84 -16.13
C ILE A 912 -7.99 5.10 -15.20
N TYR A 913 -8.26 5.34 -13.92
CA TYR A 913 -7.26 5.87 -13.00
C TYR A 913 -6.47 4.80 -12.25
N LEU A 914 -7.08 3.64 -12.00
CA LEU A 914 -6.50 2.63 -11.12
C LEU A 914 -6.22 1.30 -11.85
N GLY A 915 -6.75 1.11 -13.05
CA GLY A 915 -6.63 -0.15 -13.77
C GLY A 915 -7.30 -1.32 -13.04
N HIS A 916 -6.83 -2.52 -13.33
CA HIS A 916 -7.34 -3.78 -12.78
C HIS A 916 -6.65 -4.16 -11.46
N PRO A 917 -7.35 -4.73 -10.47
CA PRO A 917 -6.73 -5.26 -9.25
C PRO A 917 -5.78 -6.43 -9.48
N CYS A 918 -6.04 -7.23 -10.51
CA CYS A 918 -5.21 -8.36 -10.93
C CYS A 918 -5.05 -8.39 -12.44
N ASP A 919 -4.10 -9.21 -12.86
CA ASP A 919 -3.62 -9.36 -14.23
C ASP A 919 -4.60 -10.08 -15.15
N ARG A 920 -5.46 -10.92 -14.58
CA ARG A 920 -6.52 -11.62 -15.29
C ARG A 920 -7.65 -12.02 -14.35
N TYR A 921 -8.79 -12.34 -14.95
CA TYR A 921 -9.95 -12.94 -14.32
C TYR A 921 -10.22 -14.32 -14.93
N ASP A 922 -10.84 -15.22 -14.17
CA ASP A 922 -11.36 -16.47 -14.73
C ASP A 922 -12.58 -16.15 -15.59
N VAL A 923 -13.52 -15.36 -15.05
CA VAL A 923 -14.69 -14.90 -15.79
C VAL A 923 -14.87 -13.39 -15.74
N ALA A 924 -15.49 -12.83 -16.77
CA ALA A 924 -15.90 -11.43 -16.77
C ALA A 924 -17.27 -11.20 -17.43
N ALA A 925 -17.94 -10.12 -17.07
CA ALA A 925 -19.21 -9.74 -17.69
C ALA A 925 -19.26 -8.28 -18.15
N LEU A 926 -19.89 -8.07 -19.30
CA LEU A 926 -20.30 -6.76 -19.80
C LEU A 926 -21.82 -6.71 -19.89
N LEU A 927 -22.43 -6.00 -18.92
CA LEU A 927 -23.88 -6.03 -18.71
C LEU A 927 -24.68 -5.16 -19.69
N ASN A 928 -24.19 -3.97 -19.97
CA ASN A 928 -24.83 -2.94 -20.82
C ASN A 928 -23.90 -1.73 -20.98
N VAL A 929 -24.10 -0.97 -22.06
CA VAL A 929 -23.50 0.34 -22.29
C VAL A 929 -24.61 1.37 -22.51
N ARG A 930 -24.75 2.31 -21.59
CA ARG A 930 -25.73 3.41 -21.65
C ARG A 930 -25.02 4.74 -21.40
N ASP A 931 -25.70 5.83 -21.74
CA ASP A 931 -25.18 7.17 -21.47
C ASP A 931 -25.04 7.39 -19.97
N ASP A 932 -23.79 7.39 -19.51
CA ASP A 932 -23.42 7.62 -18.14
C ASP A 932 -22.03 8.27 -18.09
N HIS A 933 -22.02 9.59 -17.99
CA HIS A 933 -20.81 10.43 -17.94
C HIS A 933 -20.08 10.57 -19.29
N ILE A 934 -20.82 10.68 -20.39
CA ILE A 934 -20.27 11.12 -21.68
C ILE A 934 -19.80 12.59 -21.59
N GLY A 935 -18.65 12.88 -22.19
CA GLY A 935 -17.97 14.17 -22.13
C GLY A 935 -17.05 14.35 -20.91
N VAL A 936 -16.95 13.36 -20.02
CA VAL A 936 -16.18 13.42 -18.76
C VAL A 936 -15.03 12.41 -18.78
N ASP A 937 -13.89 12.76 -18.18
CA ASP A 937 -12.70 11.91 -18.05
C ASP A 937 -12.12 11.43 -19.41
N GLY A 938 -12.34 12.21 -20.47
CA GLY A 938 -11.82 11.92 -21.82
C GLY A 938 -12.62 10.91 -22.64
N ILE A 939 -13.82 10.53 -22.19
CA ILE A 939 -14.77 9.73 -22.97
C ILE A 939 -15.81 10.66 -23.58
N HIS A 940 -15.93 10.67 -24.90
CA HIS A 940 -16.78 11.56 -25.67
C HIS A 940 -17.88 10.85 -26.45
N SER A 941 -17.88 9.51 -26.49
CA SER A 941 -18.91 8.71 -27.17
C SER A 941 -19.24 7.41 -26.41
N LEU A 942 -20.41 6.84 -26.69
CA LEU A 942 -20.82 5.53 -26.15
C LEU A 942 -19.88 4.42 -26.64
N GLU A 943 -19.36 4.53 -27.86
CA GLU A 943 -18.39 3.61 -28.44
C GLU A 943 -17.07 3.63 -27.67
N GLU A 944 -16.57 4.81 -27.31
CA GLU A 944 -15.38 4.94 -26.46
C GLU A 944 -15.61 4.36 -25.06
N MET A 945 -16.81 4.54 -24.50
CA MET A 945 -17.18 3.92 -23.22
C MET A 945 -17.24 2.38 -23.33
N ALA A 946 -17.83 1.86 -24.40
CA ALA A 946 -17.88 0.43 -24.67
C ALA A 946 -16.45 -0.13 -24.81
N TRP A 947 -15.57 0.58 -25.51
CA TRP A 947 -14.17 0.22 -25.70
C TRP A 947 -13.42 0.14 -24.36
N LEU A 948 -13.56 1.15 -23.50
CA LEU A 948 -12.96 1.13 -22.17
C LEU A 948 -13.47 -0.05 -21.33
N LYS A 949 -14.77 -0.33 -21.36
CA LYS A 949 -15.36 -1.45 -20.61
C LYS A 949 -14.92 -2.81 -21.19
N ALA A 950 -14.64 -2.90 -22.48
CA ALA A 950 -14.14 -4.11 -23.13
C ALA A 950 -12.75 -4.53 -22.62
N GLU A 951 -11.95 -3.60 -22.06
CA GLU A 951 -10.70 -3.96 -21.37
C GLU A 951 -10.96 -5.04 -20.29
N VAL A 952 -12.12 -5.07 -19.65
CA VAL A 952 -12.49 -6.11 -18.66
C VAL A 952 -12.67 -7.49 -19.31
N LEU A 953 -13.20 -7.56 -20.53
CA LEU A 953 -13.37 -8.80 -21.29
C LEU A 953 -12.05 -9.36 -21.82
N GLU A 954 -11.11 -8.47 -22.14
CA GLU A 954 -9.74 -8.82 -22.58
C GLU A 954 -8.92 -9.48 -21.47
N HIS A 955 -9.21 -9.16 -20.20
CA HIS A 955 -8.52 -9.74 -19.05
C HIS A 955 -9.15 -11.07 -18.59
N ALA A 956 -10.25 -11.52 -19.18
CA ALA A 956 -10.86 -12.81 -18.85
C ALA A 956 -10.21 -13.95 -19.66
N THR A 957 -9.89 -15.06 -18.99
CA THR A 957 -9.17 -16.18 -19.64
C THR A 957 -10.03 -17.40 -19.90
N ASP A 958 -11.03 -17.68 -19.07
CA ASP A 958 -11.90 -18.85 -19.24
C ASP A 958 -13.20 -18.50 -19.94
N ALA A 959 -14.00 -17.58 -19.39
CA ALA A 959 -15.26 -17.19 -20.02
C ALA A 959 -15.60 -15.71 -19.93
N VAL A 960 -16.32 -15.21 -20.93
CA VAL A 960 -16.99 -13.91 -20.87
C VAL A 960 -18.49 -14.06 -21.01
N VAL A 961 -19.24 -13.23 -20.28
CA VAL A 961 -20.70 -13.17 -20.31
C VAL A 961 -21.14 -11.80 -20.84
N VAL A 962 -21.81 -11.76 -21.99
CA VAL A 962 -22.11 -10.52 -22.71
C VAL A 962 -23.60 -10.40 -23.01
N ASN A 963 -24.14 -9.20 -22.89
CA ASN A 963 -25.53 -8.91 -23.25
C ASN A 963 -25.76 -9.02 -24.76
N ALA A 964 -26.60 -9.97 -25.18
CA ALA A 964 -27.01 -10.18 -26.56
C ALA A 964 -27.92 -9.06 -27.11
N ASP A 965 -28.67 -8.40 -26.22
CA ASP A 965 -29.66 -7.39 -26.58
C ASP A 965 -29.06 -5.98 -26.66
N ASP A 966 -27.77 -5.84 -26.37
CA ASP A 966 -27.02 -4.60 -26.48
C ASP A 966 -26.01 -4.68 -27.64
N PRO A 967 -26.25 -3.96 -28.76
CA PRO A 967 -25.38 -4.01 -29.93
C PRO A 967 -23.93 -3.57 -29.65
N LEU A 968 -23.70 -2.64 -28.73
CA LEU A 968 -22.36 -2.22 -28.35
C LEU A 968 -21.65 -3.32 -27.56
N CYS A 969 -22.36 -4.01 -26.67
CA CYS A 969 -21.82 -5.16 -25.96
C CYS A 969 -21.43 -6.28 -26.93
N MET A 970 -22.30 -6.62 -27.88
CA MET A 970 -22.01 -7.62 -28.91
C MET A 970 -20.83 -7.24 -29.80
N LYS A 971 -20.67 -5.96 -30.14
CA LYS A 971 -19.50 -5.48 -30.88
C LYS A 971 -18.20 -5.67 -30.08
N MET A 972 -18.26 -5.51 -28.75
CA MET A 972 -17.09 -5.67 -27.88
C MET A 972 -16.71 -7.13 -27.63
N LEU A 973 -17.62 -8.10 -27.84
CA LEU A 973 -17.34 -9.52 -27.67
C LEU A 973 -16.13 -9.99 -28.50
N GLN A 974 -15.94 -9.42 -29.69
CA GLN A 974 -14.83 -9.74 -30.59
C GLN A 974 -13.44 -9.40 -30.03
N ARG A 975 -13.38 -8.60 -28.95
CA ARG A 975 -12.13 -8.23 -28.28
C ARG A 975 -11.73 -9.23 -27.20
N SER A 976 -12.60 -10.17 -26.84
CA SER A 976 -12.27 -11.15 -25.81
C SER A 976 -11.38 -12.26 -26.37
N GLY A 977 -10.30 -12.58 -25.64
CA GLY A 977 -9.48 -13.78 -25.84
C GLY A 977 -9.91 -14.96 -24.95
N ALA A 978 -11.08 -14.89 -24.31
CA ALA A 978 -11.54 -15.95 -23.41
C ALA A 978 -11.92 -17.22 -24.19
N LYS A 979 -11.73 -18.39 -23.56
CA LYS A 979 -12.02 -19.69 -24.20
C LYS A 979 -13.50 -19.90 -24.53
N ARG A 980 -14.41 -19.34 -23.73
CA ARG A 980 -15.86 -19.54 -23.83
C ARG A 980 -16.59 -18.21 -23.87
N HIS A 981 -17.51 -18.06 -24.81
CA HIS A 981 -18.38 -16.90 -24.92
C HIS A 981 -19.81 -17.30 -24.53
N LEU A 982 -20.33 -16.69 -23.47
CA LEU A 982 -21.71 -16.86 -23.04
C LEU A 982 -22.49 -15.60 -23.35
N LEU A 983 -23.68 -15.77 -23.93
CA LEU A 983 -24.60 -14.66 -24.15
C LEU A 983 -25.68 -14.62 -23.07
N VAL A 984 -26.18 -13.42 -22.77
CA VAL A 984 -27.35 -13.20 -21.93
C VAL A 984 -28.40 -12.44 -22.72
N ALA A 985 -29.64 -12.91 -22.73
CA ALA A 985 -30.75 -12.23 -23.43
C ALA A 985 -32.04 -12.20 -22.60
N GLU A 986 -32.85 -11.16 -22.77
CA GLU A 986 -34.18 -11.03 -22.16
C GLU A 986 -35.24 -11.96 -22.80
N SER A 987 -34.93 -12.57 -23.95
CA SER A 987 -35.78 -13.55 -24.62
C SER A 987 -34.97 -14.45 -25.56
N LEU A 988 -35.45 -15.68 -25.79
CA LEU A 988 -34.95 -16.56 -26.85
C LEU A 988 -35.15 -15.98 -28.26
N ASP A 989 -36.03 -15.00 -28.43
CA ASP A 989 -36.27 -14.35 -29.72
C ASP A 989 -35.13 -13.41 -30.16
N SER A 990 -34.16 -13.15 -29.26
CA SER A 990 -32.98 -12.33 -29.55
C SER A 990 -32.18 -12.95 -30.70
N PRO A 991 -32.06 -12.30 -31.87
CA PRO A 991 -31.38 -12.89 -33.03
C PRO A 991 -29.91 -13.27 -32.75
N PRO A 992 -29.11 -12.47 -32.01
CA PRO A 992 -27.77 -12.87 -31.60
C PRO A 992 -27.75 -14.13 -30.72
N MET A 993 -28.68 -14.26 -29.77
CA MET A 993 -28.80 -15.46 -28.92
C MET A 993 -29.11 -16.71 -29.75
N GLN A 994 -30.11 -16.64 -30.64
CA GLN A 994 -30.48 -17.78 -31.48
C GLN A 994 -29.34 -18.22 -32.39
N ALA A 995 -28.61 -17.26 -32.98
CA ALA A 995 -27.45 -17.57 -33.81
C ALA A 995 -26.37 -18.29 -32.98
N HIS A 996 -26.04 -17.74 -31.81
CA HIS A 996 -25.03 -18.31 -30.92
C HIS A 996 -25.37 -19.72 -30.44
N LEU A 997 -26.61 -19.97 -30.02
CA LEU A 997 -27.06 -21.31 -29.61
C LEU A 997 -27.09 -22.28 -30.80
N ARG A 998 -27.48 -21.86 -32.01
CA ARG A 998 -27.42 -22.72 -33.21
C ARG A 998 -26.00 -23.17 -33.54
N ASP A 999 -25.01 -22.31 -33.26
CA ASP A 999 -23.59 -22.61 -33.47
C ASP A 999 -22.97 -23.43 -32.32
N GLY A 1000 -23.78 -23.91 -31.37
CA GLY A 1000 -23.35 -24.71 -30.23
C GLY A 1000 -22.84 -23.88 -29.05
N GLY A 1001 -22.99 -22.57 -29.09
CA GLY A 1001 -22.62 -21.67 -28.01
C GLY A 1001 -23.47 -21.86 -26.74
N ALA A 1002 -22.97 -21.31 -25.64
CA ALA A 1002 -23.65 -21.32 -24.34
C ALA A 1002 -24.30 -19.95 -24.06
N GLY A 1003 -25.37 -19.91 -23.28
CA GLY A 1003 -26.01 -18.66 -22.90
C GLY A 1003 -27.08 -18.82 -21.83
N ALA A 1004 -27.60 -17.69 -21.37
CA ALA A 1004 -28.73 -17.60 -20.45
C ALA A 1004 -29.80 -16.69 -21.05
N TYR A 1005 -31.06 -17.11 -20.99
CA TYR A 1005 -32.17 -16.27 -21.47
C TYR A 1005 -33.45 -16.48 -20.67
N ILE A 1006 -34.44 -15.61 -20.85
CA ILE A 1006 -35.78 -15.81 -20.29
C ILE A 1006 -36.61 -16.65 -21.25
N GLY A 1007 -36.94 -17.88 -20.83
CA GLY A 1007 -37.83 -18.78 -21.55
C GLY A 1007 -39.23 -18.80 -20.96
N GLU A 1008 -40.21 -19.30 -21.71
CA GLU A 1008 -41.56 -19.53 -21.21
C GLU A 1008 -41.89 -21.02 -21.24
N ARG A 1009 -42.40 -21.55 -20.13
CA ARG A 1009 -42.89 -22.91 -20.02
C ARG A 1009 -44.12 -22.95 -19.12
N ASP A 1010 -45.20 -23.55 -19.63
CA ASP A 1010 -46.48 -23.67 -18.93
C ASP A 1010 -47.06 -22.31 -18.46
N ARG A 1011 -46.88 -21.25 -19.26
CA ARG A 1011 -47.23 -19.83 -18.96
C ARG A 1011 -46.45 -19.20 -17.81
N THR A 1012 -45.41 -19.87 -17.32
CA THR A 1012 -44.47 -19.31 -16.35
C THR A 1012 -43.21 -18.86 -17.09
N ARG A 1013 -42.66 -17.70 -16.69
CA ARG A 1013 -41.37 -17.21 -17.20
C ARG A 1013 -40.24 -17.79 -16.36
N TRP A 1014 -39.23 -18.33 -17.02
CA TRP A 1014 -38.10 -19.04 -16.41
C TRP A 1014 -36.77 -18.40 -16.78
N LEU A 1015 -35.85 -18.40 -15.83
CA LEU A 1015 -34.43 -18.28 -16.14
C LEU A 1015 -33.96 -19.60 -16.74
N VAL A 1016 -33.50 -19.57 -17.98
CA VAL A 1016 -33.00 -20.74 -18.71
C VAL A 1016 -31.51 -20.60 -18.96
N LEU A 1017 -30.75 -21.66 -18.69
CA LEU A 1017 -29.36 -21.82 -19.13
C LEU A 1017 -29.34 -22.81 -20.29
N ALA A 1018 -28.61 -22.51 -21.36
CA ALA A 1018 -28.56 -23.37 -22.54
C ALA A 1018 -27.15 -23.50 -23.11
N GLU A 1019 -26.86 -24.67 -23.69
CA GLU A 1019 -25.67 -24.93 -24.51
C GLU A 1019 -26.09 -25.69 -25.77
N GLY A 1020 -25.96 -25.04 -26.92
CA GLY A 1020 -26.51 -25.57 -28.16
C GLY A 1020 -28.03 -25.74 -28.06
N ALA A 1021 -28.50 -26.96 -28.32
CA ALA A 1021 -29.91 -27.35 -28.19
C ALA A 1021 -30.30 -27.83 -26.77
N ASN A 1022 -29.33 -27.91 -25.84
CA ASN A 1022 -29.60 -28.42 -24.50
C ASN A 1022 -30.05 -27.25 -23.61
N GLU A 1023 -31.32 -27.28 -23.18
CA GLU A 1023 -31.90 -26.26 -22.30
C GLU A 1023 -32.08 -26.79 -20.88
N HIS A 1024 -31.77 -25.93 -19.90
CA HIS A 1024 -32.01 -26.17 -18.49
C HIS A 1024 -32.84 -25.03 -17.89
N TYR A 1025 -34.09 -25.33 -17.57
CA TYR A 1025 -35.02 -24.42 -16.90
C TYR A 1025 -34.64 -24.34 -15.42
N LEU A 1026 -33.83 -23.34 -15.06
CA LEU A 1026 -33.16 -23.26 -13.77
C LEU A 1026 -34.11 -22.86 -12.64
N VAL A 1027 -34.79 -21.73 -12.79
CA VAL A 1027 -35.66 -21.17 -11.74
C VAL A 1027 -36.77 -20.30 -12.35
N PRO A 1028 -38.03 -20.42 -11.87
CA PRO A 1028 -39.09 -19.49 -12.21
C PRO A 1028 -38.73 -18.07 -11.77
N LEU A 1029 -38.99 -17.06 -12.60
CA LEU A 1029 -38.63 -15.68 -12.27
C LEU A 1029 -39.40 -15.15 -11.06
N ASP A 1030 -40.62 -15.62 -10.84
CA ASP A 1030 -41.43 -15.26 -9.69
C ASP A 1030 -40.94 -15.88 -8.36
N ALA A 1031 -40.13 -16.94 -8.45
CA ALA A 1031 -39.52 -17.58 -7.31
C ALA A 1031 -38.18 -16.94 -6.87
N ILE A 1032 -37.71 -15.91 -7.57
CA ILE A 1032 -36.54 -15.12 -7.19
C ILE A 1032 -37.04 -13.87 -6.45
N PRO A 1033 -36.89 -13.75 -5.12
CA PRO A 1033 -37.48 -12.65 -4.35
C PRO A 1033 -37.00 -11.27 -4.84
N ALA A 1034 -35.75 -11.16 -5.25
CA ALA A 1034 -35.18 -9.90 -5.76
C ALA A 1034 -35.77 -9.43 -7.10
N THR A 1035 -36.50 -10.25 -7.85
CA THR A 1035 -37.24 -9.79 -9.04
C THR A 1035 -38.62 -9.24 -8.69
N MET A 1036 -39.07 -9.38 -7.43
CA MET A 1036 -40.43 -9.08 -6.98
C MET A 1036 -41.51 -9.77 -7.82
N ASN A 1037 -41.57 -11.10 -7.77
CA ASN A 1037 -42.52 -11.88 -8.57
C ASN A 1037 -42.41 -11.61 -10.09
N GLY A 1038 -41.20 -11.34 -10.59
CA GLY A 1038 -40.96 -11.01 -12.01
C GLY A 1038 -41.36 -9.58 -12.42
N LEU A 1039 -41.54 -8.67 -11.46
CA LEU A 1039 -41.89 -7.27 -11.74
C LEU A 1039 -40.66 -6.43 -12.14
N LEU A 1040 -39.50 -6.67 -11.52
CA LEU A 1040 -38.25 -5.94 -11.72
C LEU A 1040 -37.41 -6.56 -12.85
N ARG A 1041 -37.63 -6.13 -14.10
CA ARG A 1041 -36.96 -6.70 -15.29
C ARG A 1041 -35.43 -6.60 -15.24
N PHE A 1042 -34.90 -5.49 -14.73
CA PHE A 1042 -33.46 -5.33 -14.57
C PHE A 1042 -32.86 -6.37 -13.60
N ASN A 1043 -33.62 -6.83 -12.59
CA ASN A 1043 -33.16 -7.90 -11.71
C ASN A 1043 -33.34 -9.30 -12.31
N GLU A 1044 -34.26 -9.48 -13.27
CA GLU A 1044 -34.30 -10.69 -14.11
C GLU A 1044 -33.00 -10.78 -14.94
N ALA A 1045 -32.62 -9.68 -15.60
CA ALA A 1045 -31.35 -9.59 -16.33
C ALA A 1045 -30.14 -9.78 -15.41
N ASN A 1046 -30.11 -9.13 -14.25
CA ASN A 1046 -29.00 -9.31 -13.28
C ASN A 1046 -28.89 -10.77 -12.80
N ALA A 1047 -30.02 -11.46 -12.58
CA ALA A 1047 -30.04 -12.87 -12.20
C ALA A 1047 -29.51 -13.77 -13.33
N LEU A 1048 -29.85 -13.50 -14.60
CA LEU A 1048 -29.29 -14.20 -15.75
C LEU A 1048 -27.76 -14.08 -15.80
N PHE A 1049 -27.23 -12.86 -15.64
CA PHE A 1049 -25.78 -12.64 -15.59
C PHE A 1049 -25.10 -13.36 -14.44
N ALA A 1050 -25.67 -13.27 -13.23
CA ALA A 1050 -25.12 -13.94 -12.06
C ALA A 1050 -25.11 -15.48 -12.23
N ALA A 1051 -26.20 -16.04 -12.76
CA ALA A 1051 -26.31 -17.47 -13.07
C ALA A 1051 -25.33 -17.91 -14.15
N ALA A 1052 -25.20 -17.15 -15.25
CA ALA A 1052 -24.27 -17.44 -16.34
C ALA A 1052 -22.81 -17.38 -15.88
N LEU A 1053 -22.44 -16.39 -15.07
CA LEU A 1053 -21.10 -16.28 -14.48
C LEU A 1053 -20.80 -17.47 -13.55
N ALA A 1054 -21.73 -17.80 -12.66
CA ALA A 1054 -21.56 -18.93 -11.73
C ALA A 1054 -21.48 -20.27 -12.47
N TRP A 1055 -22.32 -20.47 -13.49
CA TRP A 1055 -22.31 -21.66 -14.32
C TRP A 1055 -21.00 -21.79 -15.12
N ALA A 1056 -20.51 -20.68 -15.68
CA ALA A 1056 -19.21 -20.64 -16.33
C ALA A 1056 -18.07 -21.03 -15.35
N GLN A 1057 -18.14 -20.58 -14.09
CA GLN A 1057 -17.16 -20.95 -13.06
C GLN A 1057 -17.36 -22.37 -12.48
N GLY A 1058 -18.32 -23.16 -13.01
CA GLY A 1058 -18.54 -24.55 -12.60
C GLY A 1058 -19.33 -24.73 -11.32
N VAL A 1059 -20.06 -23.70 -10.86
CA VAL A 1059 -20.96 -23.85 -9.71
C VAL A 1059 -22.13 -24.79 -10.09
N PRO A 1060 -22.48 -25.79 -9.25
CA PRO A 1060 -23.59 -26.71 -9.56
C PRO A 1060 -24.93 -25.99 -9.76
N LEU A 1061 -25.70 -26.40 -10.76
CA LEU A 1061 -26.99 -25.77 -11.12
C LEU A 1061 -27.96 -25.71 -9.93
N ALA A 1062 -28.06 -26.77 -9.13
CA ALA A 1062 -28.90 -26.81 -7.94
C ALA A 1062 -28.50 -25.74 -6.89
N THR A 1063 -27.19 -25.46 -6.76
CA THR A 1063 -26.69 -24.41 -5.88
C THR A 1063 -27.03 -23.02 -6.41
N ILE A 1064 -26.91 -22.80 -7.72
CA ILE A 1064 -27.31 -21.54 -8.36
C ILE A 1064 -28.81 -21.29 -8.16
N GLU A 1065 -29.64 -22.32 -8.40
CA GLU A 1065 -31.09 -22.26 -8.18
C GLU A 1065 -31.41 -21.88 -6.72
N GLN A 1066 -30.85 -22.61 -5.75
CA GLN A 1066 -31.07 -22.37 -4.32
C GLN A 1066 -30.65 -20.95 -3.90
N ALA A 1067 -29.51 -20.48 -4.39
CA ALA A 1067 -28.99 -19.14 -4.09
C ALA A 1067 -29.94 -18.05 -4.62
N LEU A 1068 -30.39 -18.16 -5.87
CA LEU A 1068 -31.31 -17.18 -6.45
C LEU A 1068 -32.68 -17.16 -5.74
N ARG A 1069 -33.21 -18.32 -5.35
CA ARG A 1069 -34.45 -18.42 -4.56
C ARG A 1069 -34.37 -17.76 -3.18
N SER A 1070 -33.18 -17.59 -2.63
CA SER A 1070 -32.95 -17.03 -1.29
C SER A 1070 -32.41 -15.60 -1.29
N PHE A 1071 -32.04 -15.05 -2.46
CA PHE A 1071 -31.50 -13.70 -2.57
C PHE A 1071 -32.61 -12.65 -2.46
N VAL A 1072 -32.52 -11.81 -1.43
CA VAL A 1072 -33.45 -10.70 -1.15
C VAL A 1072 -32.67 -9.39 -1.13
N SER A 1073 -33.19 -8.37 -1.82
CA SER A 1073 -32.61 -7.01 -1.84
C SER A 1073 -32.95 -6.23 -0.57
N THR A 1074 -32.26 -6.51 0.54
CA THR A 1074 -32.35 -5.73 1.78
C THR A 1074 -31.29 -4.63 1.83
N PRO A 1075 -31.43 -3.59 2.68
CA PRO A 1075 -30.41 -2.56 2.87
C PRO A 1075 -29.02 -3.11 3.26
N GLU A 1076 -28.94 -4.24 3.94
CA GLU A 1076 -27.67 -4.87 4.37
C GLU A 1076 -27.06 -5.71 3.24
N ARG A 1077 -27.90 -6.37 2.43
CA ARG A 1077 -27.44 -7.28 1.38
C ARG A 1077 -27.21 -6.59 0.05
N ASN A 1078 -28.07 -5.68 -0.38
CA ASN A 1078 -27.99 -4.99 -1.66
C ASN A 1078 -28.40 -3.51 -1.47
N PRO A 1079 -27.55 -2.71 -0.79
CA PRO A 1079 -27.92 -1.37 -0.34
C PRO A 1079 -28.27 -0.42 -1.50
N GLY A 1080 -29.40 0.28 -1.39
CA GLY A 1080 -29.89 1.24 -2.38
C GLY A 1080 -30.24 0.60 -3.73
N ARG A 1081 -30.72 -0.64 -3.75
CA ARG A 1081 -31.16 -1.36 -4.96
C ARG A 1081 -32.55 -1.93 -4.73
N TYR A 1082 -33.55 -1.08 -4.90
CA TYR A 1082 -34.96 -1.34 -4.69
C TYR A 1082 -35.26 -1.94 -3.31
N ASN A 1083 -34.80 -1.27 -2.24
CA ASN A 1083 -35.00 -1.75 -0.88
C ASN A 1083 -36.33 -1.21 -0.34
N PHE A 1084 -37.23 -2.11 0.06
CA PHE A 1084 -38.37 -1.74 0.92
C PHE A 1084 -37.88 -1.50 2.35
N ILE A 1085 -38.34 -0.40 2.94
CA ILE A 1085 -38.06 -0.05 4.32
C ILE A 1085 -39.35 -0.20 5.13
N ASP A 1086 -39.41 -1.24 5.93
CA ASP A 1086 -40.52 -1.50 6.85
C ASP A 1086 -40.49 -0.56 8.06
N GLY A 1087 -41.65 -0.39 8.72
CA GLY A 1087 -41.79 0.35 9.98
C GLY A 1087 -42.47 1.71 9.87
N PHE A 1088 -42.81 2.16 8.66
CA PHE A 1088 -43.71 3.30 8.45
C PHE A 1088 -45.16 2.81 8.27
N PRO A 1089 -46.17 3.66 8.55
CA PRO A 1089 -47.57 3.33 8.25
C PRO A 1089 -47.90 3.35 6.74
N PHE A 1090 -46.91 3.63 5.90
CA PHE A 1090 -46.95 3.71 4.43
C PHE A 1090 -45.71 3.02 3.84
N GLN A 1091 -45.70 2.78 2.53
CA GLN A 1091 -44.57 2.10 1.88
C GLN A 1091 -43.41 3.08 1.65
N VAL A 1092 -42.18 2.68 1.95
CA VAL A 1092 -40.97 3.44 1.64
C VAL A 1092 -40.04 2.56 0.80
N VAL A 1093 -39.64 3.07 -0.36
CA VAL A 1093 -38.70 2.41 -1.27
C VAL A 1093 -37.46 3.28 -1.43
N LEU A 1094 -36.27 2.71 -1.19
CA LEU A 1094 -34.99 3.35 -1.44
C LEU A 1094 -34.31 2.75 -2.67
N ASP A 1095 -33.92 3.59 -3.62
CA ASP A 1095 -33.15 3.19 -4.79
C ASP A 1095 -32.07 4.21 -5.16
N TYR A 1096 -31.00 3.76 -5.81
CA TYR A 1096 -29.87 4.59 -6.25
C TYR A 1096 -30.08 5.21 -7.65
N GLY A 1097 -31.07 4.76 -8.42
CA GLY A 1097 -31.30 5.12 -9.82
C GLY A 1097 -31.12 6.60 -10.11
N HIS A 1098 -30.21 6.92 -11.04
CA HIS A 1098 -29.75 8.30 -11.28
C HIS A 1098 -29.70 8.70 -12.76
N ASN A 1099 -29.90 7.74 -13.69
CA ASN A 1099 -29.92 7.98 -15.13
C ASN A 1099 -31.33 7.77 -15.71
N PRO A 1100 -31.59 8.21 -16.95
CA PRO A 1100 -32.92 8.15 -17.54
C PRO A 1100 -33.52 6.75 -17.62
N ASP A 1101 -32.72 5.75 -18.00
CA ASP A 1101 -33.19 4.36 -18.09
C ASP A 1101 -33.64 3.81 -16.72
N ALA A 1102 -32.85 4.06 -15.67
CA ALA A 1102 -33.20 3.66 -14.31
C ALA A 1102 -34.49 4.35 -13.85
N ALA A 1103 -34.64 5.65 -14.09
CA ALA A 1103 -35.83 6.40 -13.70
C ALA A 1103 -37.11 5.88 -14.39
N LYS A 1104 -37.04 5.62 -15.70
CA LYS A 1104 -38.16 5.08 -16.49
C LYS A 1104 -38.64 3.74 -15.96
N GLU A 1105 -37.69 2.86 -15.67
CA GLU A 1105 -37.99 1.52 -15.19
C GLU A 1105 -38.53 1.53 -13.75
N LEU A 1106 -37.99 2.36 -12.86
CA LEU A 1106 -38.54 2.58 -11.52
C LEU A 1106 -39.99 3.09 -11.58
N CYS A 1107 -40.29 4.04 -12.46
CA CYS A 1107 -41.66 4.53 -12.65
C CYS A 1107 -42.60 3.42 -13.13
N ARG A 1108 -42.16 2.60 -14.10
CA ARG A 1108 -42.93 1.46 -14.59
C ARG A 1108 -43.31 0.50 -13.47
N VAL A 1109 -42.35 0.20 -12.59
CA VAL A 1109 -42.55 -0.72 -11.46
C VAL A 1109 -43.48 -0.10 -10.42
N VAL A 1110 -43.23 1.14 -10.00
CA VAL A 1110 -44.03 1.84 -8.97
C VAL A 1110 -45.51 1.89 -9.37
N ARG A 1111 -45.83 2.13 -10.65
CA ARG A 1111 -47.22 2.12 -11.16
C ARG A 1111 -47.93 0.77 -11.06
N GLN A 1112 -47.19 -0.33 -10.94
CA GLN A 1112 -47.75 -1.69 -10.85
C GLN A 1112 -47.81 -2.19 -9.41
N LEU A 1113 -47.29 -1.43 -8.45
CA LEU A 1113 -47.39 -1.76 -7.04
C LEU A 1113 -48.82 -1.53 -6.52
N PRO A 1114 -49.28 -2.35 -5.55
CA PRO A 1114 -50.57 -2.16 -4.92
C PRO A 1114 -50.52 -0.96 -3.95
N VAL A 1115 -50.68 0.25 -4.49
CA VAL A 1115 -50.76 1.51 -3.75
C VAL A 1115 -52.18 2.05 -3.84
N SER A 1116 -52.82 2.32 -2.69
CA SER A 1116 -54.20 2.83 -2.62
C SER A 1116 -54.28 4.34 -2.41
N GLY A 1117 -53.17 4.96 -2.02
CA GLY A 1117 -53.01 6.39 -1.77
C GLY A 1117 -52.15 7.08 -2.83
N LYS A 1118 -51.35 8.05 -2.39
CA LYS A 1118 -50.49 8.88 -3.24
C LYS A 1118 -49.09 8.30 -3.44
N LEU A 1119 -48.47 8.70 -4.54
CA LEU A 1119 -47.08 8.40 -4.89
C LEU A 1119 -46.22 9.65 -4.68
N HIS A 1120 -45.27 9.58 -3.76
CA HIS A 1120 -44.36 10.68 -3.44
C HIS A 1120 -42.95 10.39 -3.96
N LEU A 1121 -42.35 11.34 -4.67
CA LEU A 1121 -40.95 11.27 -5.09
C LEU A 1121 -40.07 12.17 -4.21
N VAL A 1122 -39.01 11.58 -3.66
CA VAL A 1122 -37.89 12.30 -3.04
C VAL A 1122 -36.65 12.04 -3.90
N SER A 1123 -36.15 13.04 -4.62
CA SER A 1123 -35.03 12.85 -5.53
C SER A 1123 -33.84 13.74 -5.19
N LEU A 1124 -32.69 13.12 -4.95
CA LEU A 1124 -31.41 13.78 -4.68
C LEU A 1124 -30.40 13.59 -5.83
N LYS A 1125 -30.69 12.67 -6.75
CA LYS A 1125 -29.74 12.07 -7.69
C LYS A 1125 -30.02 12.33 -9.17
N LEU A 1126 -31.27 12.64 -9.52
CA LEU A 1126 -31.66 12.79 -10.90
C LEU A 1126 -31.18 14.12 -11.48
N GLY A 1127 -30.69 14.07 -12.72
CA GLY A 1127 -30.39 15.29 -13.47
C GLY A 1127 -29.18 16.09 -13.00
N LEU A 1128 -28.34 15.57 -12.11
CA LEU A 1128 -27.25 16.34 -11.48
C LEU A 1128 -26.15 16.82 -12.44
N ARG A 1129 -26.03 16.24 -13.64
CA ARG A 1129 -24.88 16.46 -14.54
C ARG A 1129 -25.25 17.08 -15.87
N HIS A 1130 -26.26 16.54 -16.54
CA HIS A 1130 -26.72 16.99 -17.84
C HIS A 1130 -28.19 17.41 -17.78
N LYS A 1131 -28.47 18.64 -18.22
CA LYS A 1131 -29.83 19.19 -18.36
C LYS A 1131 -30.69 18.33 -19.28
N ALA A 1132 -30.08 17.72 -20.31
CA ALA A 1132 -30.76 16.80 -21.21
C ALA A 1132 -31.41 15.62 -20.48
N HIS A 1133 -30.77 15.09 -19.43
CA HIS A 1133 -31.34 13.98 -18.65
C HIS A 1133 -32.63 14.40 -17.92
N ILE A 1134 -32.68 15.63 -17.41
CA ILE A 1134 -33.89 16.19 -16.78
C ILE A 1134 -35.02 16.23 -17.80
N GLY A 1135 -34.76 16.76 -18.99
CA GLY A 1135 -35.77 16.82 -20.07
C GLY A 1135 -36.30 15.44 -20.47
N GLU A 1136 -35.46 14.40 -20.42
CA GLU A 1136 -35.86 13.03 -20.77
C GLU A 1136 -36.70 12.34 -19.68
N ILE A 1137 -36.37 12.56 -18.39
CA ILE A 1137 -37.03 11.86 -17.28
C ILE A 1137 -38.30 12.55 -16.81
N VAL A 1138 -38.34 13.89 -16.86
CA VAL A 1138 -39.45 14.69 -16.31
C VAL A 1138 -40.82 14.25 -16.82
N PRO A 1139 -41.04 13.99 -18.12
CA PRO A 1139 -42.34 13.54 -18.60
C PRO A 1139 -42.84 12.26 -17.91
N VAL A 1140 -41.93 11.31 -17.65
CA VAL A 1140 -42.29 10.04 -16.99
C VAL A 1140 -42.50 10.22 -15.49
N LEU A 1141 -41.71 11.10 -14.85
CA LEU A 1141 -41.88 11.43 -13.44
C LEU A 1141 -43.21 12.16 -13.18
N ALA A 1142 -43.53 13.15 -14.01
CA ALA A 1142 -44.77 13.94 -13.93
C ALA A 1142 -46.03 13.07 -14.09
N ASP A 1143 -45.98 12.06 -14.96
CA ASP A 1143 -47.07 11.10 -15.17
C ASP A 1143 -47.12 9.99 -14.09
N THR A 1144 -46.16 9.94 -13.16
CA THR A 1144 -46.08 8.87 -12.13
C THR A 1144 -46.37 9.36 -10.71
N PHE A 1145 -45.83 10.51 -10.32
CA PHE A 1145 -45.83 10.94 -8.92
C PHE A 1145 -46.78 12.11 -8.67
N ASP A 1146 -47.45 12.08 -7.51
CA ASP A 1146 -48.41 13.10 -7.07
C ASP A 1146 -47.73 14.29 -6.38
N THR A 1147 -46.51 14.11 -5.85
CA THR A 1147 -45.73 15.19 -5.21
C THR A 1147 -44.24 14.98 -5.42
N PHE A 1148 -43.49 16.09 -5.45
CA PHE A 1148 -42.06 16.09 -5.69
C PHE A 1148 -41.33 16.83 -4.56
N THR A 1149 -40.35 16.18 -3.95
CA THR A 1149 -39.37 16.81 -3.07
C THR A 1149 -37.99 16.62 -3.67
N LEU A 1150 -37.38 17.71 -4.13
CA LEU A 1150 -36.14 17.71 -4.89
C LEU A 1150 -34.99 18.27 -4.06
N SER A 1151 -33.84 17.63 -4.19
CA SER A 1151 -32.57 18.13 -3.69
C SER A 1151 -31.45 17.68 -4.63
N CYS A 1152 -30.22 18.01 -4.28
CA CYS A 1152 -29.08 17.77 -5.15
C CYS A 1152 -27.82 17.49 -4.35
N SER A 1153 -26.88 16.76 -4.96
CA SER A 1153 -25.57 16.52 -4.38
C SER A 1153 -24.64 17.71 -4.66
N PRO A 1154 -24.17 18.45 -3.63
CA PRO A 1154 -23.33 19.62 -3.83
C PRO A 1154 -22.08 19.32 -4.65
N GLU A 1155 -21.39 18.24 -4.30
CA GLU A 1155 -20.15 17.79 -4.95
C GLU A 1155 -20.30 17.54 -6.46
N VAL A 1156 -21.49 17.13 -6.92
CA VAL A 1156 -21.70 16.80 -8.34
C VAL A 1156 -22.11 18.03 -9.13
N VAL A 1157 -22.91 18.92 -8.53
CA VAL A 1157 -23.49 20.07 -9.22
C VAL A 1157 -22.52 21.25 -9.27
N GLU A 1158 -21.72 21.47 -8.22
CA GLU A 1158 -20.77 22.59 -8.16
C GLU A 1158 -19.70 22.50 -9.25
N ASP A 1159 -19.25 21.29 -9.58
CA ASP A 1159 -18.27 21.01 -10.63
C ASP A 1159 -18.89 20.92 -12.05
N SER A 1160 -20.22 21.01 -12.17
CA SER A 1160 -20.89 20.89 -13.47
C SER A 1160 -20.88 22.22 -14.24
N PRO A 1161 -20.31 22.27 -15.46
CA PRO A 1161 -20.33 23.47 -16.28
C PRO A 1161 -21.75 23.86 -16.74
N GLU A 1162 -22.72 22.94 -16.74
CA GLU A 1162 -24.09 23.22 -17.17
C GLU A 1162 -24.90 24.05 -16.17
N TYR A 1163 -24.51 24.00 -14.90
CA TYR A 1163 -25.17 24.71 -13.80
C TYR A 1163 -24.31 25.84 -13.23
N ALA A 1164 -23.15 26.10 -13.82
CA ALA A 1164 -22.20 27.13 -13.40
C ALA A 1164 -22.87 28.51 -13.20
N GLY A 1165 -22.42 29.23 -12.18
CA GLY A 1165 -23.00 30.54 -11.82
C GLY A 1165 -22.70 30.92 -10.38
N ARG A 1166 -23.41 31.94 -9.86
CA ARG A 1166 -23.26 32.38 -8.46
C ARG A 1166 -23.78 31.36 -7.44
N ASP A 1167 -24.76 30.54 -7.82
CA ASP A 1167 -25.33 29.48 -6.98
C ASP A 1167 -25.72 28.28 -7.86
N PRO A 1168 -24.77 27.37 -8.17
CA PRO A 1168 -25.00 26.24 -9.05
C PRO A 1168 -26.10 25.28 -8.56
N LEU A 1169 -26.25 25.11 -7.24
CA LEU A 1169 -27.23 24.23 -6.64
C LEU A 1169 -28.66 24.72 -6.92
N ARG A 1170 -28.90 26.01 -6.68
CA ARG A 1170 -30.20 26.63 -7.01
C ARG A 1170 -30.46 26.66 -8.51
N ASN A 1171 -29.42 26.86 -9.33
CA ASN A 1171 -29.58 26.82 -10.78
C ASN A 1171 -30.07 25.46 -11.27
N MET A 1172 -29.51 24.37 -10.73
CA MET A 1172 -29.92 23.01 -11.09
C MET A 1172 -31.34 22.72 -10.62
N LEU A 1173 -31.63 22.97 -9.33
CA LEU A 1173 -32.97 22.74 -8.76
C LEU A 1173 -34.05 23.57 -9.45
N GLY A 1174 -33.78 24.86 -9.70
CA GLY A 1174 -34.73 25.73 -10.41
C GLY A 1174 -34.95 25.32 -11.86
N TYR A 1175 -33.92 24.76 -12.52
CA TYR A 1175 -34.09 24.19 -13.86
C TYR A 1175 -34.95 22.92 -13.83
N PHE A 1176 -34.71 22.02 -12.87
CA PHE A 1176 -35.53 20.81 -12.70
C PHE A 1176 -37.00 21.18 -12.42
N GLU A 1177 -37.24 22.08 -11.48
CA GLU A 1177 -38.57 22.60 -11.14
C GLU A 1177 -39.26 23.21 -12.37
N SER A 1178 -38.55 24.04 -13.15
CA SER A 1178 -39.09 24.64 -14.37
C SER A 1178 -39.54 23.58 -15.38
N CYS A 1179 -38.75 22.52 -15.58
CA CYS A 1179 -39.12 21.43 -16.47
C CYS A 1179 -40.38 20.67 -15.99
N LEU A 1180 -40.53 20.44 -14.68
CA LEU A 1180 -41.74 19.81 -14.13
C LEU A 1180 -42.98 20.69 -14.36
N ILE A 1181 -42.85 22.00 -14.16
CA ILE A 1181 -43.94 22.96 -14.39
C ILE A 1181 -44.32 22.98 -15.89
N GLU A 1182 -43.33 23.00 -16.79
CA GLU A 1182 -43.55 22.94 -18.24
C GLU A 1182 -44.22 21.63 -18.67
N ALA A 1183 -43.97 20.52 -17.94
CA ALA A 1183 -44.64 19.24 -18.14
C ALA A 1183 -46.06 19.16 -17.53
N GLY A 1184 -46.56 20.23 -16.92
CA GLY A 1184 -47.92 20.34 -16.40
C GLY A 1184 -48.07 20.01 -14.91
N VAL A 1185 -46.98 19.89 -14.15
CA VAL A 1185 -47.02 19.69 -12.69
C VAL A 1185 -47.34 21.02 -11.99
N ASP A 1186 -48.30 21.00 -11.07
CA ASP A 1186 -48.67 22.19 -10.27
C ASP A 1186 -47.47 22.61 -9.38
N PRO A 1187 -47.02 23.88 -9.42
CA PRO A 1187 -45.92 24.35 -8.58
C PRO A 1187 -46.13 24.12 -7.07
N SER A 1188 -47.37 24.06 -6.60
CA SER A 1188 -47.69 23.87 -5.18
C SER A 1188 -47.39 22.48 -4.62
N ILE A 1189 -47.14 21.49 -5.50
CA ILE A 1189 -46.78 20.12 -5.13
C ILE A 1189 -45.29 19.80 -5.38
N ILE A 1190 -44.49 20.82 -5.72
CA ILE A 1190 -43.04 20.74 -5.89
C ILE A 1190 -42.35 21.48 -4.75
N GLU A 1191 -41.45 20.80 -4.04
CA GLU A 1191 -40.61 21.39 -2.99
C GLU A 1191 -39.13 21.19 -3.35
N THR A 1192 -38.32 22.21 -3.12
CA THR A 1192 -36.87 22.17 -3.38
C THR A 1192 -36.08 22.51 -2.12
N HIS A 1193 -35.08 21.69 -1.80
CA HIS A 1193 -34.18 21.90 -0.66
C HIS A 1193 -32.72 21.72 -1.08
N ILE A 1194 -31.86 22.63 -0.64
CA ILE A 1194 -30.41 22.45 -0.78
C ILE A 1194 -29.90 21.39 0.21
N ASP A 1195 -30.45 21.37 1.43
CA ASP A 1195 -30.12 20.36 2.43
C ASP A 1195 -30.80 19.03 2.08
N GLN A 1196 -29.97 18.05 1.70
CA GLN A 1196 -30.39 16.69 1.39
C GLN A 1196 -31.12 16.01 2.55
N GLN A 1197 -30.71 16.26 3.79
CA GLN A 1197 -31.38 15.68 4.94
C GLN A 1197 -32.76 16.24 5.13
N GLN A 1198 -32.90 17.56 4.93
CA GLN A 1198 -34.19 18.23 5.01
C GLN A 1198 -35.16 17.67 3.96
N ALA A 1199 -34.72 17.53 2.70
CA ALA A 1199 -35.53 16.94 1.64
C ALA A 1199 -36.05 15.54 1.98
N ILE A 1200 -35.20 14.67 2.54
CA ILE A 1200 -35.63 13.31 2.92
C ILE A 1200 -36.65 13.36 4.05
N ARG A 1201 -36.42 14.17 5.09
CA ARG A 1201 -37.35 14.30 6.22
C ARG A 1201 -38.71 14.83 5.77
N GLU A 1202 -38.72 15.90 4.99
CA GLU A 1202 -39.97 16.52 4.51
C GLU A 1202 -40.71 15.63 3.53
N GLY A 1203 -39.98 14.93 2.65
CA GLY A 1203 -40.56 13.93 1.77
C GLY A 1203 -41.22 12.76 2.51
N LEU A 1204 -40.57 12.23 3.55
CA LEU A 1204 -41.14 11.17 4.40
C LEU A 1204 -42.34 11.67 5.22
N ALA A 1205 -42.31 12.92 5.68
CA ALA A 1205 -43.40 13.52 6.47
C ALA A 1205 -44.72 13.65 5.68
N LYS A 1206 -44.68 13.59 4.35
CA LYS A 1206 -45.87 13.62 3.48
C LYS A 1206 -46.66 12.31 3.50
N GLY A 1207 -46.00 11.18 3.79
CA GLY A 1207 -46.59 9.85 3.67
C GLY A 1207 -47.74 9.61 4.66
N ARG A 1208 -48.82 9.02 4.17
CA ARG A 1208 -50.01 8.61 4.95
C ARG A 1208 -50.35 7.15 4.68
N PRO A 1209 -51.13 6.47 5.55
CA PRO A 1209 -51.53 5.09 5.31
C PRO A 1209 -52.10 4.86 3.91
N GLY A 1210 -51.49 3.92 3.18
CA GLY A 1210 -51.83 3.62 1.79
C GLY A 1210 -50.96 4.30 0.73
N ASP A 1211 -50.14 5.28 1.10
CA ASP A 1211 -49.20 5.98 0.21
C ASP A 1211 -47.91 5.17 -0.01
N LEU A 1212 -47.12 5.60 -1.01
CA LEU A 1212 -45.74 5.14 -1.24
C LEU A 1212 -44.80 6.34 -1.39
N VAL A 1213 -43.66 6.30 -0.71
CA VAL A 1213 -42.56 7.27 -0.85
C VAL A 1213 -41.36 6.59 -1.51
N LEU A 1214 -41.01 7.02 -2.73
CA LEU A 1214 -39.80 6.60 -3.42
C LEU A 1214 -38.68 7.61 -3.13
N VAL A 1215 -37.59 7.14 -2.53
CA VAL A 1215 -36.39 7.92 -2.24
C VAL A 1215 -35.28 7.52 -3.21
N LEU A 1216 -34.82 8.47 -4.03
CA LEU A 1216 -33.70 8.31 -4.95
C LEU A 1216 -32.45 8.99 -4.41
N SER A 1217 -31.56 8.20 -3.79
CA SER A 1217 -30.40 8.71 -3.05
C SER A 1217 -29.33 7.63 -2.85
N GLU A 1218 -28.11 8.02 -2.48
CA GLU A 1218 -27.14 7.07 -1.97
C GLU A 1218 -27.58 6.48 -0.61
N PRO A 1219 -27.37 5.17 -0.40
CA PRO A 1219 -27.81 4.51 0.83
C PRO A 1219 -27.12 5.03 2.09
N ASP A 1220 -25.86 5.46 2.01
CA ASP A 1220 -25.10 6.06 3.11
C ASP A 1220 -25.64 7.43 3.52
N VAL A 1221 -26.23 8.18 2.59
CA VAL A 1221 -26.91 9.45 2.88
C VAL A 1221 -28.31 9.19 3.43
N ALA A 1222 -29.10 8.33 2.77
CA ALA A 1222 -30.52 8.20 3.06
C ALA A 1222 -30.86 7.26 4.22
N LEU A 1223 -30.20 6.10 4.35
CA LEU A 1223 -30.57 5.10 5.37
C LEU A 1223 -30.47 5.62 6.80
N PRO A 1224 -29.42 6.38 7.21
CA PRO A 1224 -29.38 6.93 8.57
C PRO A 1224 -30.57 7.84 8.88
N ILE A 1225 -31.02 8.61 7.89
CA ILE A 1225 -32.10 9.59 8.03
C ILE A 1225 -33.45 8.87 8.02
N ILE A 1226 -33.67 7.96 7.07
CA ILE A 1226 -34.88 7.15 7.01
C ILE A 1226 -35.05 6.35 8.31
N ASN A 1227 -33.98 5.75 8.84
CA ASN A 1227 -34.04 5.01 10.10
C ASN A 1227 -34.33 5.92 11.31
N ALA A 1228 -33.74 7.11 11.38
CA ALA A 1228 -34.04 8.07 12.44
C ALA A 1228 -35.51 8.56 12.40
N GLU A 1229 -36.05 8.81 11.21
CA GLU A 1229 -37.47 9.18 11.08
C GLU A 1229 -38.39 7.99 11.38
N LYS A 1230 -38.03 6.77 10.97
CA LYS A 1230 -38.75 5.54 11.33
C LYS A 1230 -38.89 5.41 12.84
N GLU A 1231 -37.80 5.60 13.58
CA GLU A 1231 -37.83 5.57 15.06
C GLU A 1231 -38.75 6.64 15.64
N ARG A 1232 -38.81 7.84 15.06
CA ARG A 1232 -39.73 8.92 15.48
C ARG A 1232 -41.19 8.55 15.23
N PHE A 1233 -41.51 7.97 14.08
CA PHE A 1233 -42.87 7.48 13.79
C PHE A 1233 -43.29 6.36 14.75
N MET A 1234 -42.37 5.44 15.05
CA MET A 1234 -42.61 4.34 15.99
C MET A 1234 -42.70 4.81 17.45
N ALA A 1235 -42.00 5.89 17.84
CA ALA A 1235 -42.07 6.47 19.18
C ALA A 1235 -43.28 7.40 19.39
N GLY A 1236 -43.86 7.92 18.30
CA GLY A 1236 -45.05 8.77 18.31
C GLY A 1236 -46.37 8.03 18.08
N SER A 1237 -46.36 6.70 18.00
CA SER A 1237 -47.54 5.83 17.82
C SER A 1237 -47.98 5.12 19.09
#